data_AF-A0A6G0WLN2-F1
#
_entry.id   AF-A0A6G0WLN2-F1
#
_cell.length_a   1.000
_cell.length_b   1.000
_cell.length_c   1.000
_cell.angle_alpha   90.00
_cell.angle_beta   90.00
_cell.angle_gamma   90.00
#
_symmetry.space_group_name_H-M   'P 1'
#
loop_
_entity.id
_entity.type
_entity.pdbx_description
1 polymer ?
#
loop_
_entity_poly.entity_id
_entity_poly.type
_entity_poly.pdbx_seq_one_letter_code
_entity_poly.pdbx_strand_id
1 'polypeptide(L)'
;MGRKASVDKVVLDAEILKRKNEIVCKDNHSIPGTNDKVWKNIADIVNLKCQKNISAASVRLRVALNRDGIQNRLGLIPLKKNINKSKLKICDEDPFISDSDESASDVSNSPPKKCFTITFSVEEWKIIQPHSLVYMEKSGFRMYEVLTLCVWTNIIQDHFFLHTRLPCALAFKNNRKGSSGKYLLTINGRCSECDSNFIGFIEEIPAHTRAIMRCTYSGDFHIVHTKKRRLVGLEKKRALDHMINRHEAPSVYTTNEARRIMKEGAIVPAQIPSTGALRQAKSRALSLKKLHSDPINALSIMKLENRSIRDIGYDKFFVHFWSDLQLKIYKECCLKSKTPTISFDATGGCCRKLKRINQQLGGPIFLYEGVVNVNNQNFTALSMLSEQHDNLSISLWMKRWLRFNIPAPKVVISDQSLALMSAIVQSFTQYNTLEKYLNVCFSLLQNNDGEKPICFIRNDVNHFVHLITTWQPLKLSKYPRTKQLFTRAMCLLIFCKTLDEAKHVLEAIFTIALSKYDGPCTTSDGELPRKTACAHSKKILQSLISNNIDDLIEYVNSRDLEAQTIEETEHENDDSDTINIFSFKDWAKQIALACEILVENVIGEYDNAQYVPELVPIIINSMKLFPCWSSIMVNVFGFGEEIASSCRIESHFNNLKNRVLKNEELPIRVDSLVEKMLEHYAGDHLLLHALTNVKESRAAQLLVEDVQSLPIIIEDDCIKSNIPEDDSNTNNSKTIRSLKDIESFYDNIPSDNSNELDEVSDCVQCIACENGDLPTGLHRCSNCNKSVHLIGCSVSLANTEVGCGEKRLCLACDQIDKDIVKESTAVENWNRKGSSQKNSTRRLRSTTSYLNKQPGFNKIDLNKKGKITPIAVLRNGSCFKNKPLSPFPGFDKVLLNNTCSADSVLSILAVSAEESNSYYHFLLENKTQNNQTATFVLNMIGNKPSIDMYRDRVYLLSMVCTLNNKLIGDITYIDTMDTAQSMTEKLLDTMPSYIRTHRCSNMTCFEPEITNNGIVISFNAFDGKIDIQKQLNEFFQHTSRLCVSVNCGQTRDEIITPMEHIIIELIAIPPDFQNSTYGDTQTISEVQKNYAGKVLWKLGDINKKIVINDDHYSLKGIIAFIGSGWNLRQTHGHYIAYCLRAMNDTWECYDDTKDTVIVKSNNYQVNVEMLFYIKL
;
A
#
# COMPACT_ATOMS: atom_id res chain seq x y z
N MET A 1 42.53 -37.90 22.53
CA MET A 1 42.54 -39.36 22.30
C MET A 1 42.63 -40.06 23.64
N GLY A 2 41.94 -41.20 23.84
CA GLY A 2 41.92 -41.91 25.12
C GLY A 2 43.25 -42.61 25.45
N ARG A 3 43.59 -42.68 26.75
CA ARG A 3 44.81 -43.34 27.24
C ARG A 3 44.75 -44.87 27.07
N LYS A 4 45.92 -45.52 27.13
CA LYS A 4 46.04 -46.98 27.27
C LYS A 4 45.40 -47.38 28.62
N ALA A 5 44.62 -48.47 28.66
CA ALA A 5 43.99 -48.93 29.89
C ALA A 5 45.06 -49.34 30.92
N SER A 6 44.82 -49.06 32.22
CA SER A 6 45.70 -49.43 33.34
C SER A 6 45.36 -50.80 33.96
N VAL A 7 44.43 -51.52 33.33
CA VAL A 7 43.95 -52.84 33.74
C VAL A 7 44.71 -53.93 33.00
N ASP A 8 44.84 -55.10 33.60
CA ASP A 8 45.44 -56.27 32.96
C ASP A 8 44.71 -56.61 31.64
N LYS A 9 45.50 -56.78 30.57
CA LYS A 9 45.01 -57.11 29.23
C LYS A 9 44.27 -58.45 29.19
N VAL A 10 44.67 -59.43 30.01
CA VAL A 10 44.10 -60.78 30.03
C VAL A 10 42.67 -60.74 30.59
N VAL A 11 42.48 -60.03 31.70
CA VAL A 11 41.16 -59.87 32.33
C VAL A 11 40.21 -59.07 31.43
N LEU A 12 40.69 -57.97 30.84
CA LEU A 12 39.90 -57.15 29.93
C LEU A 12 39.51 -57.91 28.65
N ASP A 13 40.44 -58.66 28.05
CA ASP A 13 40.15 -59.45 26.84
C ASP A 13 39.19 -60.61 27.12
N ALA A 14 39.31 -61.26 28.28
CA ALA A 14 38.40 -62.33 28.68
C ALA A 14 36.96 -61.82 28.83
N GLU A 15 36.77 -60.64 29.45
CA GLU A 15 35.43 -60.05 29.60
C GLU A 15 34.84 -59.54 28.28
N ILE A 16 35.69 -59.01 27.37
CA ILE A 16 35.29 -58.67 26.00
C ILE A 16 34.83 -59.92 25.24
N LEU A 17 35.58 -61.03 25.30
CA LEU A 17 35.25 -62.24 24.55
C LEU A 17 33.99 -62.95 25.08
N LYS A 18 33.71 -62.90 26.39
CA LYS A 18 32.44 -63.40 26.96
C LYS A 18 31.20 -62.76 26.35
N ARG A 19 31.29 -61.50 25.89
CA ARG A 19 30.18 -60.76 25.26
C ARG A 19 30.28 -60.68 23.74
N LYS A 20 30.94 -61.67 23.09
CA LYS A 20 31.03 -61.77 21.62
C LYS A 20 29.69 -61.51 20.92
N ASN A 21 28.61 -62.13 21.39
CA ASN A 21 27.28 -62.04 20.77
C ASN A 21 26.61 -60.67 20.94
N GLU A 22 27.07 -59.83 21.89
CA GLU A 22 26.63 -58.44 22.05
C GLU A 22 27.55 -57.45 21.30
N ILE A 23 28.81 -57.83 21.04
CA ILE A 23 29.85 -56.99 20.43
C ILE A 23 29.92 -57.14 18.91
N VAL A 24 29.58 -58.31 18.37
CA VAL A 24 29.57 -58.57 16.93
C VAL A 24 28.17 -58.28 16.39
N CYS A 25 28.04 -57.27 15.55
CA CYS A 25 26.77 -56.96 14.88
C CYS A 25 26.38 -58.06 13.88
N LYS A 26 25.10 -58.12 13.50
CA LYS A 26 24.54 -59.14 12.58
C LYS A 26 25.26 -59.24 11.22
N ASP A 27 26.03 -58.22 10.84
CA ASP A 27 26.81 -58.17 9.61
C ASP A 27 28.19 -58.86 9.70
N ASN A 28 28.62 -59.32 10.88
CA ASN A 28 29.96 -59.86 11.18
C ASN A 28 31.13 -58.93 10.82
N HIS A 29 30.87 -57.65 10.53
CA HIS A 29 31.84 -56.66 10.08
C HIS A 29 31.90 -55.43 10.99
N SER A 30 30.82 -55.11 11.72
CA SER A 30 30.74 -53.95 12.59
C SER A 30 30.60 -54.30 14.08
N ILE A 31 30.84 -53.30 14.92
CA ILE A 31 30.71 -53.36 16.38
C ILE A 31 29.82 -52.20 16.86
N PRO A 32 29.08 -52.35 17.98
CA PRO A 32 28.16 -51.33 18.47
C PRO A 32 28.74 -49.91 18.62
N GLY A 33 27.84 -48.92 18.60
CA GLY A 33 28.19 -47.50 18.69
C GLY A 33 28.91 -47.11 19.98
N THR A 34 29.47 -45.90 20.06
CA THR A 34 30.27 -45.44 21.21
C THR A 34 29.50 -45.35 22.52
N ASN A 35 28.17 -45.23 22.45
CA ASN A 35 27.28 -45.04 23.59
C ASN A 35 26.49 -46.32 23.93
N ASP A 36 26.82 -47.44 23.29
CA ASP A 36 26.13 -48.70 23.53
C ASP A 36 26.37 -49.22 24.97
N LYS A 37 25.30 -49.78 25.57
CA LYS A 37 25.33 -50.31 26.94
C LYS A 37 26.36 -51.43 27.11
N VAL A 38 26.64 -52.24 26.08
CA VAL A 38 27.63 -53.33 26.15
C VAL A 38 29.00 -52.83 26.63
N TRP A 39 29.44 -51.66 26.16
CA TRP A 39 30.73 -51.09 26.53
C TRP A 39 30.78 -50.60 27.97
N LYS A 40 29.64 -50.10 28.48
CA LYS A 40 29.51 -49.70 29.89
C LYS A 40 29.49 -50.94 30.79
N ASN A 41 28.69 -51.95 30.45
CA ASN A 41 28.60 -53.21 31.19
C ASN A 41 29.97 -53.89 31.34
N ILE A 42 30.77 -53.97 30.26
CA ILE A 42 32.13 -54.52 30.31
C ILE A 42 33.04 -53.66 31.19
N ALA A 43 32.97 -52.33 31.06
CA ALA A 43 33.76 -51.42 31.89
C ALA A 43 33.43 -51.58 33.38
N ASP A 44 32.15 -51.60 33.74
CA ASP A 44 31.67 -51.70 35.12
C ASP A 44 32.09 -53.05 35.76
N ILE A 45 31.97 -54.18 35.03
CA ILE A 45 32.43 -55.50 35.50
C ILE A 45 33.95 -55.55 35.66
N VAL A 46 34.72 -54.99 34.73
CA VAL A 46 36.18 -54.94 34.81
C VAL A 46 36.64 -54.02 35.96
N ASN A 47 35.93 -52.92 36.21
CA ASN A 47 36.19 -52.01 37.32
C ASN A 47 35.93 -52.69 38.68
N LEU A 48 34.82 -53.41 38.81
CA LEU A 48 34.50 -54.25 39.98
C LEU A 48 35.58 -55.31 40.24
N LYS A 49 36.01 -56.04 39.20
CA LYS A 49 37.00 -57.14 39.34
C LYS A 49 38.42 -56.66 39.63
N CYS A 50 38.81 -55.48 39.14
CA CYS A 50 40.20 -55.03 39.19
C CYS A 50 40.46 -53.80 40.08
N GLN A 51 39.44 -53.30 40.80
CA GLN A 51 39.50 -52.06 41.61
C GLN A 51 40.16 -50.89 40.88
N LYS A 52 39.88 -50.75 39.59
CA LYS A 52 40.44 -49.75 38.67
C LYS A 52 39.32 -49.06 37.91
N ASN A 53 39.64 -48.00 37.18
CA ASN A 53 38.65 -47.18 36.50
C ASN A 53 38.95 -47.10 34.99
N ILE A 54 38.43 -48.07 34.23
CA ILE A 54 38.39 -48.07 32.77
C ILE A 54 37.07 -47.45 32.30
N SER A 55 37.12 -46.63 31.25
CA SER A 55 35.91 -46.09 30.62
C SER A 55 35.41 -46.98 29.49
N ALA A 56 34.09 -47.03 29.30
CA ALA A 56 33.43 -47.70 28.18
C ALA A 56 34.05 -47.36 26.82
N ALA A 57 34.38 -46.08 26.60
CA ALA A 57 35.06 -45.61 25.40
C ALA A 57 36.45 -46.25 25.21
N SER A 58 37.18 -46.56 26.30
CA SER A 58 38.50 -47.21 26.25
C SER A 58 38.39 -48.70 25.93
N VAL A 59 37.37 -49.39 26.46
CA VAL A 59 37.01 -50.78 26.10
C VAL A 59 36.72 -50.85 24.59
N ARG A 60 35.80 -50.01 24.10
CA ARG A 60 35.46 -49.97 22.67
C ARG A 60 36.67 -49.65 21.79
N LEU A 61 37.53 -48.70 22.20
CA LEU A 61 38.72 -48.33 21.42
C LEU A 61 39.71 -49.49 21.28
N ARG A 62 39.80 -50.37 22.29
CA ARG A 62 40.63 -51.58 22.23
C ARG A 62 40.13 -52.54 21.14
N VAL A 63 38.81 -52.76 21.08
CA VAL A 63 38.16 -53.57 20.03
C VAL A 63 38.27 -52.90 18.66
N ALA A 64 37.93 -51.63 18.54
CA ALA A 64 37.92 -50.89 17.26
C ALA A 64 39.30 -50.79 16.59
N LEU A 65 40.39 -50.80 17.36
CA LEU A 65 41.78 -50.73 16.86
C LEU A 65 42.44 -52.11 16.68
N ASN A 66 41.70 -53.21 16.79
CA ASN A 66 42.20 -54.59 16.77
C ASN A 66 43.44 -54.83 17.64
N ARG A 67 43.48 -54.22 18.83
CA ARG A 67 44.64 -54.38 19.74
C ARG A 67 44.73 -55.84 20.17
N ASP A 68 45.94 -56.39 20.11
CA ASP A 68 46.25 -57.76 20.51
C ASP A 68 45.35 -58.82 19.80
N GLY A 69 44.95 -58.54 18.55
CA GLY A 69 44.16 -59.45 17.71
C GLY A 69 42.70 -59.64 18.16
N ILE A 70 42.17 -58.76 19.01
CA ILE A 70 40.86 -58.93 19.64
C ILE A 70 39.69 -59.01 18.63
N GLN A 71 39.76 -58.35 17.47
CA GLN A 71 38.72 -58.48 16.43
C GLN A 71 38.74 -59.88 15.81
N ASN A 72 39.92 -60.41 15.54
CA ASN A 72 40.11 -61.76 15.00
C ASN A 72 39.57 -62.80 16.01
N ARG A 73 39.85 -62.61 17.31
CA ARG A 73 39.37 -63.46 18.41
C ARG A 73 37.85 -63.36 18.62
N LEU A 74 37.24 -62.22 18.29
CA LEU A 74 35.78 -62.04 18.24
C LEU A 74 35.15 -62.64 16.96
N GLY A 75 35.93 -62.98 15.93
CA GLY A 75 35.44 -63.50 14.66
C GLY A 75 34.93 -62.43 13.69
N LEU A 76 35.33 -61.17 13.86
CA LEU A 76 35.02 -60.09 12.92
C LEU A 76 35.82 -60.26 11.63
N ILE A 77 35.14 -60.20 10.48
CA ILE A 77 35.75 -60.41 9.16
C ILE A 77 36.38 -59.10 8.68
N PRO A 78 37.71 -59.03 8.44
CA PRO A 78 38.35 -57.81 7.97
C PRO A 78 37.91 -57.43 6.55
N LEU A 79 37.46 -56.19 6.36
CA LEU A 79 37.29 -55.62 5.03
C LEU A 79 38.66 -55.55 4.34
N LYS A 80 38.82 -56.24 3.20
CA LYS A 80 40.05 -56.23 2.39
C LYS A 80 40.43 -54.80 2.02
N LYS A 81 41.50 -54.28 2.62
CA LYS A 81 42.21 -53.10 2.10
C LYS A 81 43.29 -53.59 1.13
N ASN A 82 43.26 -53.09 -0.10
CA ASN A 82 44.41 -53.22 -0.99
C ASN A 82 45.62 -52.53 -0.36
N ILE A 83 46.68 -53.31 -0.14
CA ILE A 83 47.97 -52.84 0.36
C ILE A 83 49.01 -53.17 -0.70
N ASN A 84 49.44 -52.16 -1.46
CA ASN A 84 50.77 -52.14 -2.04
C ASN A 84 51.56 -51.07 -1.29
N LYS A 85 52.40 -51.52 -0.35
CA LYS A 85 53.42 -50.71 0.33
C LYS A 85 54.78 -51.35 0.09
N SER A 86 55.45 -50.95 -0.98
CA SER A 86 56.89 -51.12 -1.08
C SER A 86 57.59 -50.15 -0.12
N LYS A 87 58.68 -50.62 0.51
CA LYS A 87 59.58 -49.79 1.32
C LYS A 87 60.75 -49.34 0.43
N LEU A 88 61.08 -48.05 0.43
CA LEU A 88 62.45 -47.55 0.30
C LEU A 88 62.64 -46.49 1.39
N LYS A 89 63.58 -46.67 2.33
CA LYS A 89 65.04 -46.42 2.22
C LYS A 89 65.34 -44.93 1.96
N ILE A 90 65.96 -44.32 2.96
CA ILE A 90 66.58 -43.00 2.93
C ILE A 90 68.02 -43.21 2.45
N CYS A 91 68.46 -42.39 1.50
CA CYS A 91 69.87 -42.09 1.25
C CYS A 91 69.96 -40.56 1.07
N ASP A 92 70.98 -39.96 1.64
CA ASP A 92 71.28 -38.53 1.53
C ASP A 92 71.96 -38.20 0.19
N GLU A 93 71.70 -37.00 -0.36
CA GLU A 93 72.66 -36.19 -1.13
C GLU A 93 72.02 -34.81 -1.50
N ASP A 94 72.65 -33.72 -1.03
CA ASP A 94 72.62 -32.37 -1.64
C ASP A 94 73.77 -32.31 -2.68
N PRO A 95 73.94 -31.29 -3.55
CA PRO A 95 73.00 -30.45 -4.31
C PRO A 95 73.43 -30.30 -5.81
N PHE A 96 72.64 -29.65 -6.69
CA PHE A 96 73.11 -28.63 -7.66
C PHE A 96 71.97 -27.99 -8.49
N ILE A 97 72.29 -26.91 -9.21
CA ILE A 97 71.38 -26.07 -10.03
C ILE A 97 71.82 -26.12 -11.50
N SER A 98 70.86 -26.18 -12.45
CA SER A 98 70.99 -25.59 -13.79
C SER A 98 69.63 -25.35 -14.44
N ASP A 99 69.51 -24.26 -15.22
CA ASP A 99 68.32 -23.86 -15.98
C ASP A 99 68.18 -24.59 -17.34
N SER A 100 67.06 -24.30 -18.01
CA SER A 100 66.76 -24.41 -19.46
C SER A 100 66.15 -25.71 -20.05
N ASP A 101 64.95 -25.49 -20.58
CA ASP A 101 64.39 -25.95 -21.87
C ASP A 101 64.03 -27.41 -22.18
N GLU A 102 63.21 -27.53 -23.23
CA GLU A 102 62.29 -28.62 -23.53
C GLU A 102 62.98 -29.85 -24.14
N SER A 103 62.54 -31.05 -23.72
CA SER A 103 62.20 -32.18 -24.63
C SER A 103 61.63 -33.38 -23.85
N ALA A 104 61.08 -34.36 -24.58
CA ALA A 104 60.20 -35.40 -24.06
C ALA A 104 60.92 -36.65 -23.51
N SER A 105 60.11 -37.59 -22.96
CA SER A 105 60.47 -38.91 -22.37
C SER A 105 61.43 -38.85 -21.17
N ASP A 106 60.98 -39.12 -19.93
CA ASP A 106 60.67 -40.50 -19.51
C ASP A 106 59.60 -40.62 -18.41
N VAL A 107 58.89 -41.76 -18.39
CA VAL A 107 57.80 -42.01 -17.42
C VAL A 107 58.36 -42.48 -16.08
N SER A 108 58.73 -41.52 -15.22
CA SER A 108 58.87 -41.79 -13.78
C SER A 108 57.51 -41.71 -13.09
N ASN A 109 57.09 -42.79 -12.43
CA ASN A 109 55.82 -42.89 -11.67
C ASN A 109 55.89 -42.11 -10.34
N SER A 110 56.26 -40.83 -10.38
CA SER A 110 56.21 -39.91 -9.25
C SER A 110 54.87 -39.15 -9.23
N PRO A 111 54.22 -38.98 -8.07
CA PRO A 111 52.94 -38.27 -8.00
C PRO A 111 53.12 -36.78 -8.34
N PRO A 112 52.12 -36.12 -8.96
CA PRO A 112 52.20 -34.72 -9.36
C PRO A 112 52.71 -33.82 -8.23
N LYS A 113 53.63 -32.91 -8.57
CA LYS A 113 54.31 -32.01 -7.62
C LYS A 113 54.24 -30.56 -8.11
N LYS A 114 53.83 -29.64 -7.23
CA LYS A 114 53.91 -28.19 -7.43
C LYS A 114 54.85 -27.59 -6.38
N CYS A 115 55.89 -26.90 -6.84
CA CYS A 115 56.76 -26.07 -6.01
C CYS A 115 56.38 -24.61 -6.19
N PHE A 116 56.34 -23.84 -5.11
CA PHE A 116 56.08 -22.40 -5.14
C PHE A 116 56.61 -21.74 -3.86
N THR A 117 56.68 -20.41 -3.85
CA THR A 117 57.22 -19.65 -2.72
C THR A 117 56.18 -18.65 -2.23
N ILE A 118 55.91 -18.67 -0.93
CA ILE A 118 55.04 -17.69 -0.27
C ILE A 118 55.94 -16.60 0.33
N THR A 119 55.69 -15.35 -0.05
CA THR A 119 56.38 -14.17 0.49
C THR A 119 55.41 -13.35 1.32
N PHE A 120 55.57 -13.39 2.65
CA PHE A 120 54.70 -12.66 3.57
C PHE A 120 55.04 -11.17 3.60
N SER A 121 54.02 -10.32 3.73
CA SER A 121 54.22 -8.93 4.11
C SER A 121 54.80 -8.80 5.53
N VAL A 122 55.30 -7.62 5.90
CA VAL A 122 55.81 -7.36 7.26
C VAL A 122 54.67 -7.47 8.29
N GLU A 123 53.46 -7.07 7.91
CA GLU A 123 52.23 -7.15 8.70
C GLU A 123 51.76 -8.60 8.84
N GLU A 124 51.72 -9.36 7.74
CA GLU A 124 51.37 -10.78 7.76
C GLU A 124 52.34 -11.57 8.63
N TRP A 125 53.65 -11.32 8.51
CA TRP A 125 54.67 -11.97 9.33
C TRP A 125 54.51 -11.62 10.82
N LYS A 126 54.31 -10.35 11.17
CA LYS A 126 54.01 -9.92 12.55
C LYS A 126 52.80 -10.64 13.17
N ILE A 127 51.81 -11.02 12.36
CA ILE A 127 50.60 -11.74 12.81
C ILE A 127 50.86 -13.24 13.04
N ILE A 128 51.72 -13.87 12.23
CA ILE A 128 51.95 -15.32 12.26
C ILE A 128 53.23 -15.76 12.96
N GLN A 129 54.18 -14.87 13.23
CA GLN A 129 55.47 -15.18 13.83
C GLN A 129 55.33 -16.00 15.13
N PRO A 130 56.24 -16.95 15.41
CA PRO A 130 56.20 -17.72 16.65
C PRO A 130 56.31 -16.83 17.88
N HIS A 131 55.49 -17.11 18.90
CA HIS A 131 55.56 -16.45 20.21
C HIS A 131 55.68 -17.49 21.32
N SER A 132 56.41 -17.15 22.39
CA SER A 132 56.57 -18.02 23.55
C SER A 132 55.24 -18.27 24.25
N LEU A 133 54.94 -19.54 24.53
CA LEU A 133 53.74 -19.93 25.27
C LEU A 133 54.09 -21.09 26.21
N VAL A 134 53.73 -20.94 27.49
CA VAL A 134 54.07 -21.91 28.53
C VAL A 134 52.97 -22.97 28.63
N TYR A 135 53.37 -24.24 28.57
CA TYR A 135 52.48 -25.38 28.75
C TYR A 135 52.77 -26.07 30.08
N MET A 136 51.72 -26.38 30.84
CA MET A 136 51.77 -27.23 32.02
C MET A 136 51.81 -28.70 31.59
N GLU A 137 52.98 -29.32 31.65
CA GLU A 137 53.14 -30.77 31.48
C GLU A 137 53.36 -31.45 32.85
N LYS A 138 53.21 -32.78 32.91
CA LYS A 138 53.33 -33.55 34.15
C LYS A 138 54.71 -33.47 34.83
N SER A 139 55.72 -33.01 34.09
CA SER A 139 57.11 -32.86 34.53
C SER A 139 57.51 -31.40 34.77
N GLY A 140 56.54 -30.47 34.84
CA GLY A 140 56.77 -29.05 35.08
C GLY A 140 56.39 -28.15 33.89
N PHE A 141 56.71 -26.87 34.01
CA PHE A 141 56.47 -25.87 32.97
C PHE A 141 57.40 -26.09 31.79
N ARG A 142 56.85 -26.17 30.58
CA ARG A 142 57.64 -26.26 29.34
C ARG A 142 57.22 -25.16 28.38
N MET A 143 58.16 -24.28 28.06
CA MET A 143 57.94 -23.18 27.12
C MET A 143 58.11 -23.68 25.68
N TYR A 144 57.17 -23.30 24.81
CA TYR A 144 57.22 -23.57 23.38
C TYR A 144 56.96 -22.29 22.60
N GLU A 145 57.79 -22.00 21.60
CA GLU A 145 57.49 -20.99 20.59
C GLU A 145 56.44 -21.56 19.62
N VAL A 146 55.25 -20.94 19.57
CA VAL A 146 54.10 -21.39 18.80
C VAL A 146 53.52 -20.29 17.91
N LEU A 147 52.97 -20.69 16.76
CA LEU A 147 52.22 -19.81 15.87
C LEU A 147 50.81 -19.52 16.41
N THR A 148 50.32 -18.28 16.21
CA THR A 148 49.02 -17.75 16.69
C THR A 148 47.82 -18.62 16.28
N LEU A 149 47.26 -19.38 17.24
CA LEU A 149 46.19 -20.36 16.98
C LEU A 149 44.97 -19.76 16.25
N CYS A 150 44.42 -20.52 15.31
CA CYS A 150 43.29 -20.12 14.44
C CYS A 150 43.51 -18.88 13.56
N VAL A 151 44.73 -18.35 13.45
CA VAL A 151 45.08 -17.23 12.57
C VAL A 151 45.99 -17.68 11.44
N TRP A 152 47.21 -18.15 11.74
CA TRP A 152 48.22 -18.50 10.73
C TRP A 152 47.69 -19.47 9.66
N THR A 153 46.92 -20.48 10.06
CA THR A 153 46.38 -21.50 9.15
C THR A 153 45.48 -20.97 8.03
N ASN A 154 44.91 -19.76 8.18
CA ASN A 154 44.08 -19.14 7.15
C ASN A 154 44.95 -18.36 6.15
N ILE A 155 45.94 -17.61 6.65
CA ILE A 155 46.92 -16.89 5.82
C ILE A 155 47.68 -17.86 4.91
N ILE A 156 48.18 -18.98 5.44
CA ILE A 156 48.85 -20.03 4.63
C ILE A 156 47.91 -20.61 3.56
N GLN A 157 46.61 -20.73 3.85
CA GLN A 157 45.63 -21.24 2.88
C GLN A 157 45.33 -20.24 1.78
N ASP A 158 45.19 -18.95 2.10
CA ASP A 158 44.94 -17.89 1.12
C ASP A 158 46.12 -17.76 0.15
N HIS A 159 47.35 -17.77 0.66
CA HIS A 159 48.56 -17.87 -0.17
C HIS A 159 48.62 -19.19 -0.96
N PHE A 160 48.29 -20.34 -0.37
CA PHE A 160 48.21 -21.61 -1.11
C PHE A 160 47.26 -21.51 -2.32
N PHE A 161 46.06 -20.92 -2.17
CA PHE A 161 45.14 -20.76 -3.29
C PHE A 161 45.64 -19.70 -4.30
N LEU A 162 46.24 -18.60 -3.82
CA LEU A 162 46.81 -17.55 -4.65
C LEU A 162 47.83 -18.11 -5.67
N HIS A 163 48.73 -18.98 -5.20
CA HIS A 163 49.80 -19.57 -5.99
C HIS A 163 49.38 -20.83 -6.76
N THR A 164 48.54 -21.71 -6.19
CA THR A 164 48.21 -23.00 -6.83
C THR A 164 46.92 -23.00 -7.62
N ARG A 165 45.96 -22.13 -7.27
CA ARG A 165 44.55 -22.12 -7.74
C ARG A 165 43.77 -23.43 -7.49
N LEU A 166 44.29 -24.31 -6.64
CA LEU A 166 43.66 -25.59 -6.33
C LEU A 166 42.59 -25.45 -5.22
N PRO A 167 41.43 -26.12 -5.35
CA PRO A 167 40.32 -26.03 -4.38
C PRO A 167 40.57 -26.82 -3.07
N CYS A 168 41.80 -27.27 -2.80
CA CYS A 168 42.12 -28.18 -1.70
C CYS A 168 41.95 -27.55 -0.31
N ALA A 169 41.06 -28.12 0.51
CA ALA A 169 40.93 -27.76 1.93
C ALA A 169 42.03 -28.41 2.77
N LEU A 170 43.14 -27.69 3.03
CA LEU A 170 44.29 -28.20 3.77
C LEU A 170 44.06 -28.18 5.29
N ALA A 171 44.31 -29.31 5.94
CA ALA A 171 44.41 -29.42 7.38
C ALA A 171 45.89 -29.34 7.79
N PHE A 172 46.30 -28.22 8.39
CA PHE A 172 47.68 -27.97 8.81
C PHE A 172 48.03 -28.54 10.19
N LYS A 173 49.32 -28.85 10.37
CA LYS A 173 49.98 -29.41 11.55
C LYS A 173 51.38 -28.76 11.69
N ASN A 174 52.01 -28.99 12.84
CA ASN A 174 53.27 -28.37 13.28
C ASN A 174 53.14 -26.84 13.41
N ASN A 175 52.60 -26.40 14.55
CA ASN A 175 52.48 -24.99 14.92
C ASN A 175 53.64 -24.51 15.81
N ARG A 176 54.76 -25.22 15.85
CA ARG A 176 55.92 -24.98 16.74
C ARG A 176 57.15 -24.67 15.89
N LYS A 177 58.01 -23.77 16.37
CA LYS A 177 59.36 -23.52 15.82
C LYS A 177 60.23 -24.78 15.99
N GLY A 178 61.13 -25.03 15.04
CA GLY A 178 62.07 -26.15 15.10
C GLY A 178 63.07 -25.96 16.25
N SER A 179 63.29 -26.98 17.08
CA SER A 179 64.13 -26.84 18.29
C SER A 179 65.64 -26.88 18.02
N SER A 180 66.07 -27.40 16.86
CA SER A 180 67.47 -27.44 16.40
C SER A 180 67.56 -28.12 15.01
N GLY A 181 67.52 -27.36 13.91
CA GLY A 181 67.64 -27.94 12.55
C GLY A 181 67.68 -26.90 11.43
N LYS A 182 67.91 -27.35 10.18
CA LYS A 182 68.09 -26.57 8.92
C LYS A 182 66.95 -25.57 8.60
N TYR A 183 65.84 -25.61 9.32
CA TYR A 183 64.64 -24.79 9.10
C TYR A 183 64.10 -24.20 10.41
N LEU A 184 63.91 -22.87 10.42
CA LEU A 184 63.25 -22.12 11.49
C LEU A 184 61.82 -22.62 11.76
N LEU A 185 61.04 -22.80 10.69
CA LEU A 185 59.64 -23.20 10.77
C LEU A 185 59.35 -24.27 9.72
N THR A 186 58.60 -25.30 10.09
CA THR A 186 58.12 -26.33 9.16
C THR A 186 56.63 -26.57 9.37
N ILE A 187 55.82 -26.18 8.39
CA ILE A 187 54.38 -26.37 8.35
C ILE A 187 54.06 -27.56 7.46
N ASN A 188 53.34 -28.53 8.00
CA ASN A 188 52.84 -29.68 7.24
C ASN A 188 51.32 -29.56 7.06
N GLY A 189 50.81 -29.75 5.85
CA GLY A 189 49.39 -29.76 5.53
C GLY A 189 48.99 -31.02 4.78
N ARG A 190 47.73 -31.44 4.91
CA ARG A 190 47.17 -32.52 4.10
C ARG A 190 45.75 -32.18 3.68
N CYS A 191 45.41 -32.39 2.41
CA CYS A 191 44.03 -32.27 1.96
C CYS A 191 43.20 -33.44 2.48
N SER A 192 41.93 -33.19 2.82
CA SER A 192 41.01 -34.24 3.32
C SER A 192 40.11 -34.86 2.24
N GLU A 193 40.33 -34.57 0.96
CA GLU A 193 39.66 -35.20 -0.18
C GLU A 193 40.68 -35.90 -1.08
N CYS A 194 41.69 -35.18 -1.58
CA CYS A 194 42.72 -35.75 -2.46
C CYS A 194 43.95 -36.34 -1.76
N ASP A 195 43.99 -36.33 -0.41
CA ASP A 195 45.10 -36.82 0.43
C ASP A 195 46.51 -36.27 0.12
N SER A 196 46.61 -35.29 -0.79
CA SER A 196 47.86 -34.63 -1.19
C SER A 196 48.46 -33.84 -0.03
N ASN A 197 49.79 -33.83 0.05
CA ASN A 197 50.55 -33.30 1.17
C ASN A 197 51.21 -31.97 0.79
N PHE A 198 51.03 -30.98 1.66
CA PHE A 198 51.70 -29.69 1.63
C PHE A 198 52.85 -29.70 2.65
N ILE A 199 54.01 -29.23 2.26
CA ILE A 199 55.15 -28.98 3.15
C ILE A 199 55.64 -27.57 2.84
N GLY A 200 55.64 -26.70 3.84
CA GLY A 200 56.18 -25.35 3.76
C GLY A 200 57.27 -25.18 4.81
N PHE A 201 58.42 -24.61 4.44
CA PHE A 201 59.51 -24.33 5.37
C PHE A 201 60.13 -22.95 5.17
N ILE A 202 60.59 -22.37 6.28
CA ILE A 202 61.33 -21.11 6.35
C ILE A 202 62.72 -21.45 6.87
N GLU A 203 63.75 -21.03 6.13
CA GLU A 203 65.15 -21.31 6.45
C GLU A 203 65.67 -20.36 7.54
N GLU A 204 65.63 -19.04 7.30
CA GLU A 204 66.21 -18.03 8.18
C GLU A 204 65.19 -17.03 8.77
N ILE A 205 65.59 -16.34 9.85
CA ILE A 205 64.85 -15.22 10.44
C ILE A 205 65.26 -13.94 9.67
N PRO A 206 64.35 -13.25 8.96
CA PRO A 206 64.71 -12.01 8.30
C PRO A 206 64.90 -10.91 9.34
N ALA A 207 66.10 -10.32 9.42
CA ALA A 207 66.38 -9.27 10.41
C ALA A 207 65.44 -8.06 10.25
N HIS A 208 65.21 -7.60 9.01
CA HIS A 208 64.30 -6.49 8.68
C HIS A 208 63.58 -6.63 7.31
N THR A 209 63.40 -7.85 6.80
CA THR A 209 62.86 -8.10 5.44
C THR A 209 61.64 -9.03 5.41
N ARG A 210 61.02 -9.20 4.24
CA ARG A 210 59.85 -10.07 4.02
C ARG A 210 60.20 -11.53 4.32
N ALA A 211 59.37 -12.24 5.08
CA ALA A 211 59.59 -13.66 5.36
C ALA A 211 59.21 -14.53 4.15
N ILE A 212 60.10 -15.45 3.77
CA ILE A 212 59.96 -16.30 2.58
C ILE A 212 59.81 -17.76 3.01
N MET A 213 58.72 -18.40 2.60
CA MET A 213 58.45 -19.81 2.87
C MET A 213 58.44 -20.60 1.55
N ARG A 214 59.42 -21.50 1.39
CA ARG A 214 59.47 -22.44 0.26
C ARG A 214 58.42 -23.53 0.48
N CYS A 215 57.59 -23.78 -0.53
CA CYS A 215 56.46 -24.70 -0.46
C CYS A 215 56.53 -25.80 -1.52
N THR A 216 56.19 -27.01 -1.11
CA THR A 216 55.96 -28.16 -1.98
C THR A 216 54.57 -28.72 -1.72
N TYR A 217 53.80 -28.96 -2.78
CA TYR A 217 52.54 -29.68 -2.72
C TYR A 217 52.58 -30.90 -3.64
N SER A 218 52.34 -32.10 -3.12
CA SER A 218 52.46 -33.34 -3.89
C SER A 218 51.32 -34.34 -3.64
N GLY A 219 50.87 -35.00 -4.70
CA GLY A 219 49.78 -35.99 -4.69
C GLY A 219 48.78 -35.80 -5.84
N ASP A 220 47.67 -36.55 -5.80
CA ASP A 220 46.62 -36.53 -6.82
C ASP A 220 45.62 -35.37 -6.65
N PHE A 221 46.11 -34.14 -6.76
CA PHE A 221 45.30 -32.94 -6.49
C PHE A 221 44.38 -32.50 -7.64
N HIS A 222 44.24 -33.30 -8.70
CA HIS A 222 43.37 -33.00 -9.85
C HIS A 222 41.92 -33.50 -9.71
N ILE A 223 41.59 -34.20 -8.62
CA ILE A 223 40.22 -34.66 -8.37
C ILE A 223 39.27 -33.53 -7.95
N VAL A 224 37.95 -33.78 -8.07
CA VAL A 224 36.90 -32.85 -7.64
C VAL A 224 36.90 -32.69 -6.12
N HIS A 225 36.81 -31.44 -5.66
CA HIS A 225 36.76 -31.08 -4.24
C HIS A 225 35.44 -30.41 -3.87
N THR A 226 34.83 -30.82 -2.76
CA THR A 226 33.55 -30.32 -2.26
C THR A 226 33.66 -29.69 -0.87
N LYS A 227 34.67 -30.07 -0.08
CA LYS A 227 34.81 -29.60 1.31
C LYS A 227 35.31 -28.16 1.34
N LYS A 228 34.60 -27.33 2.11
CA LYS A 228 35.06 -25.99 2.50
C LYS A 228 35.78 -26.05 3.85
N ARG A 229 36.67 -25.08 4.09
CA ARG A 229 37.31 -24.93 5.41
C ARG A 229 36.29 -24.54 6.47
N ARG A 230 36.61 -24.95 7.71
CA ARG A 230 35.81 -24.59 8.87
C ARG A 230 36.01 -23.10 9.20
N LEU A 231 34.91 -22.35 9.22
CA LEU A 231 34.90 -20.94 9.61
C LEU A 231 35.23 -20.80 11.12
N VAL A 232 36.46 -20.36 11.43
CA VAL A 232 37.01 -20.22 12.79
C VAL A 232 37.86 -18.95 12.93
N GLY A 233 38.23 -18.59 14.16
CA GLY A 233 39.18 -17.50 14.42
C GLY A 233 38.68 -16.15 13.92
N LEU A 234 39.61 -15.38 13.33
CA LEU A 234 39.36 -14.03 12.83
C LEU A 234 38.32 -14.02 11.69
N GLU A 235 38.37 -14.97 10.76
CA GLU A 235 37.40 -15.07 9.66
C GLU A 235 35.96 -15.25 10.15
N LYS A 236 35.77 -16.03 11.23
CA LYS A 236 34.44 -16.14 11.85
C LYS A 236 33.97 -14.80 12.45
N LYS A 237 34.88 -14.03 13.08
CA LYS A 237 34.54 -12.70 13.62
C LYS A 237 34.19 -11.73 12.48
N ARG A 238 35.01 -11.67 11.43
CA ARG A 238 34.80 -10.84 10.24
C ARG A 238 33.47 -11.14 9.54
N ALA A 239 33.17 -12.41 9.29
CA ALA A 239 31.89 -12.82 8.70
C ALA A 239 30.68 -12.46 9.59
N LEU A 240 30.81 -12.55 10.92
CA LEU A 240 29.74 -12.17 11.84
C LEU A 240 29.56 -10.65 11.94
N ASP A 241 30.63 -9.86 11.92
CA ASP A 241 30.56 -8.39 11.89
C ASP A 241 29.77 -7.91 10.67
N HIS A 242 30.15 -8.39 9.48
CA HIS A 242 29.44 -8.10 8.24
C HIS A 242 27.95 -8.51 8.30
N MET A 243 27.64 -9.73 8.75
CA MET A 243 26.26 -10.24 8.75
C MET A 243 25.34 -9.72 9.86
N ILE A 244 25.89 -9.19 10.96
CA ILE A 244 25.12 -8.76 12.14
C ILE A 244 25.19 -7.24 12.32
N ASN A 245 26.38 -6.65 12.26
CA ASN A 245 26.57 -5.21 12.50
C ASN A 245 26.40 -4.38 11.22
N ARG A 246 26.78 -4.93 10.05
CA ARG A 246 26.63 -4.28 8.74
C ARG A 246 25.40 -4.76 7.93
N HIS A 247 24.56 -5.62 8.54
CA HIS A 247 23.36 -6.20 7.95
C HIS A 247 23.55 -6.90 6.58
N GLU A 248 24.76 -7.38 6.27
CA GLU A 248 25.04 -8.01 4.98
C GLU A 248 24.40 -9.42 4.89
N ALA A 249 23.70 -9.70 3.79
CA ALA A 249 23.11 -11.02 3.58
C ALA A 249 24.22 -12.09 3.39
N PRO A 250 24.07 -13.31 3.93
CA PRO A 250 25.08 -14.37 3.80
C PRO A 250 25.51 -14.68 2.36
N SER A 251 24.60 -14.55 1.39
CA SER A 251 24.90 -14.70 -0.04
C SER A 251 25.76 -13.54 -0.57
N VAL A 252 25.46 -12.30 -0.19
CA VAL A 252 26.21 -11.10 -0.61
C VAL A 252 27.63 -11.16 -0.05
N TYR A 253 27.80 -11.54 1.22
CA TYR A 253 29.12 -11.79 1.81
C TYR A 253 29.91 -12.86 1.05
N THR A 254 29.25 -13.96 0.67
CA THR A 254 29.86 -15.02 -0.16
C THR A 254 30.31 -14.49 -1.53
N THR A 255 29.49 -13.65 -2.18
CA THR A 255 29.81 -13.02 -3.48
C THR A 255 30.94 -11.99 -3.36
N ASN A 256 30.98 -11.21 -2.28
CA ASN A 256 32.03 -10.23 -2.04
C ASN A 256 33.38 -10.92 -1.73
N GLU A 257 33.38 -12.02 -0.98
CA GLU A 257 34.58 -12.85 -0.81
C GLU A 257 35.01 -13.53 -2.12
N ALA A 258 34.07 -13.99 -2.95
CA ALA A 258 34.39 -14.48 -4.30
C ALA A 258 35.09 -13.40 -5.14
N ARG A 259 34.55 -12.17 -5.20
CA ARG A 259 35.17 -11.03 -5.89
C ARG A 259 36.57 -10.70 -5.33
N ARG A 260 36.80 -10.88 -4.03
CA ARG A 260 38.09 -10.61 -3.38
C ARG A 260 39.21 -11.56 -3.82
N ILE A 261 38.92 -12.84 -4.06
CA ILE A 261 39.97 -13.87 -4.20
C ILE A 261 39.92 -14.71 -5.49
N MET A 262 38.79 -14.73 -6.20
CA MET A 262 38.65 -15.47 -7.46
C MET A 262 39.00 -14.59 -8.66
N LYS A 263 39.55 -15.21 -9.70
CA LYS A 263 39.62 -14.65 -11.05
C LYS A 263 38.54 -15.30 -11.92
N GLU A 264 38.24 -14.68 -13.06
CA GLU A 264 37.34 -15.27 -14.06
C GLU A 264 37.84 -16.66 -14.50
N GLY A 265 36.91 -17.61 -14.72
CA GLY A 265 37.22 -19.01 -15.01
C GLY A 265 37.76 -19.86 -13.85
N ALA A 266 38.06 -19.30 -12.67
CA ALA A 266 38.63 -20.07 -11.55
C ALA A 266 37.60 -20.91 -10.78
N ILE A 267 38.04 -22.09 -10.30
CA ILE A 267 37.25 -22.96 -9.41
C ILE A 267 37.06 -22.29 -8.03
N VAL A 268 35.87 -22.46 -7.42
CA VAL A 268 35.53 -21.87 -6.12
C VAL A 268 36.44 -22.41 -4.99
N PRO A 269 37.31 -21.60 -4.37
CA PRO A 269 38.25 -22.03 -3.33
C PRO A 269 37.60 -22.63 -2.08
N ALA A 270 38.38 -23.40 -1.32
CA ALA A 270 37.95 -23.97 -0.04
C ALA A 270 37.67 -22.92 1.04
N GLN A 271 38.26 -21.72 0.92
CA GLN A 271 38.14 -20.65 1.94
C GLN A 271 36.79 -19.94 1.92
N ILE A 272 36.11 -19.88 0.76
CA ILE A 272 34.77 -19.28 0.67
C ILE A 272 33.81 -20.18 1.47
N PRO A 273 33.24 -19.71 2.59
CA PRO A 273 32.34 -20.50 3.40
C PRO A 273 31.02 -20.70 2.67
N SER A 274 30.36 -21.84 2.88
CA SER A 274 29.04 -22.05 2.31
C SER A 274 28.00 -21.14 2.97
N THR A 275 27.01 -20.69 2.21
CA THR A 275 25.89 -19.87 2.70
C THR A 275 25.17 -20.52 3.88
N GLY A 276 25.08 -21.85 3.91
CA GLY A 276 24.54 -22.61 5.03
C GLY A 276 25.37 -22.51 6.32
N ALA A 277 26.70 -22.58 6.20
CA ALA A 277 27.61 -22.40 7.34
C ALA A 277 27.53 -20.96 7.91
N LEU A 278 27.45 -19.96 7.03
CA LEU A 278 27.26 -18.55 7.40
C LEU A 278 25.92 -18.33 8.12
N ARG A 279 24.80 -18.84 7.57
CA ARG A 279 23.47 -18.81 8.22
C ARG A 279 23.50 -19.46 9.61
N GLN A 280 24.15 -20.62 9.75
CA GLN A 280 24.28 -21.29 11.05
C GLN A 280 25.16 -20.50 12.02
N ALA A 281 26.21 -19.82 11.54
CA ALA A 281 27.05 -18.94 12.36
C ALA A 281 26.26 -17.71 12.86
N LYS A 282 25.54 -17.00 11.96
CA LYS A 282 24.64 -15.87 12.29
C LYS A 282 23.59 -16.30 13.31
N SER A 283 22.90 -17.42 13.07
CA SER A 283 21.87 -17.96 13.96
C SER A 283 22.38 -18.29 15.37
N ARG A 284 23.58 -18.91 15.48
CA ARG A 284 24.21 -19.18 16.78
C ARG A 284 24.63 -17.91 17.50
N ALA A 285 25.22 -16.94 16.79
CA ALA A 285 25.64 -15.67 17.38
C ALA A 285 24.45 -14.84 17.87
N LEU A 286 23.36 -14.75 17.09
CA LEU A 286 22.11 -14.12 17.52
C LEU A 286 21.47 -14.87 18.69
N SER A 287 21.59 -16.20 18.75
CA SER A 287 21.01 -16.97 19.87
C SER A 287 21.77 -16.82 21.19
N LEU A 288 23.03 -16.37 21.17
CA LEU A 288 23.79 -16.01 22.37
C LEU A 288 23.42 -14.62 22.93
N LYS A 289 22.71 -13.79 22.15
CA LYS A 289 22.22 -12.47 22.61
C LYS A 289 20.83 -12.52 23.27
N LYS A 290 20.16 -13.69 23.28
CA LYS A 290 18.79 -13.82 23.79
C LYS A 290 18.78 -14.01 25.29
N LEU A 291 17.86 -13.31 25.97
CA LEU A 291 17.56 -13.51 27.40
C LEU A 291 17.14 -14.96 27.71
N HIS A 292 16.31 -15.58 26.85
CA HIS A 292 15.90 -16.97 27.03
C HIS A 292 15.64 -17.71 25.70
N SER A 293 15.68 -19.05 25.74
CA SER A 293 15.55 -19.97 24.58
C SER A 293 14.09 -20.16 24.11
N ASP A 294 13.14 -20.18 25.05
CA ASP A 294 11.72 -19.93 24.82
C ASP A 294 11.41 -18.42 24.80
N PRO A 295 10.66 -17.89 23.81
CA PRO A 295 10.38 -16.46 23.70
C PRO A 295 9.38 -15.91 24.73
N ILE A 296 8.47 -16.72 25.28
CA ILE A 296 7.48 -16.23 26.25
C ILE A 296 8.19 -15.96 27.58
N ASN A 297 9.03 -16.88 28.03
CA ASN A 297 9.91 -16.66 29.18
C ASN A 297 10.87 -15.47 28.97
N ALA A 298 11.33 -15.21 27.73
CA ALA A 298 12.12 -14.02 27.44
C ALA A 298 11.31 -12.73 27.65
N LEU A 299 10.06 -12.68 27.17
CA LEU A 299 9.14 -11.57 27.44
C LEU A 299 8.83 -11.43 28.95
N SER A 300 8.73 -12.53 29.70
CA SER A 300 8.54 -12.49 31.16
C SER A 300 9.72 -11.85 31.87
N ILE A 301 10.96 -12.14 31.45
CA ILE A 301 12.17 -11.47 31.95
C ILE A 301 12.13 -9.97 31.59
N MET A 302 11.87 -9.65 30.33
CA MET A 302 11.76 -8.25 29.86
C MET A 302 10.67 -7.46 30.62
N LYS A 303 9.57 -8.10 31.05
CA LYS A 303 8.50 -7.45 31.82
C LYS A 303 8.94 -7.05 33.23
N LEU A 304 9.85 -7.80 33.84
CA LEU A 304 10.43 -7.46 35.14
C LEU A 304 11.37 -6.24 35.04
N GLU A 305 12.08 -6.12 33.92
CA GLU A 305 13.02 -5.03 33.65
C GLU A 305 12.34 -3.77 33.07
N ASN A 306 11.27 -3.94 32.28
CA ASN A 306 10.59 -2.87 31.55
C ASN A 306 9.07 -2.87 31.79
N ARG A 307 8.61 -1.88 32.58
CA ARG A 307 7.20 -1.67 32.94
C ARG A 307 6.26 -1.36 31.77
N SER A 308 6.79 -1.16 30.56
CA SER A 308 5.99 -0.94 29.36
C SER A 308 5.27 -2.22 28.88
N ILE A 309 5.77 -3.40 29.24
CA ILE A 309 5.07 -4.67 28.99
C ILE A 309 4.02 -4.85 30.09
N ARG A 310 2.74 -4.73 29.75
CA ARG A 310 1.65 -4.71 30.73
C ARG A 310 1.10 -6.11 31.02
N ASP A 311 0.90 -6.93 30.00
CA ASP A 311 0.45 -8.31 30.18
C ASP A 311 0.95 -9.30 29.11
N ILE A 312 1.01 -10.59 29.46
CA ILE A 312 1.49 -11.69 28.60
C ILE A 312 0.57 -12.90 28.78
N GLY A 313 -0.08 -13.35 27.72
CA GLY A 313 -0.86 -14.59 27.67
C GLY A 313 -0.08 -15.75 27.06
N TYR A 314 -0.17 -16.94 27.64
CA TYR A 314 0.49 -18.13 27.12
C TYR A 314 -0.35 -18.84 26.06
N ASP A 315 -1.49 -19.44 26.42
CA ASP A 315 -2.29 -20.26 25.51
C ASP A 315 -3.35 -19.45 24.75
N LYS A 316 -3.37 -19.62 23.42
CA LYS A 316 -3.55 -18.51 22.44
C LYS A 316 -2.76 -17.26 22.88
N PHE A 317 -1.52 -17.14 22.39
CA PHE A 317 -0.57 -16.16 22.91
C PHE A 317 -1.02 -14.71 22.71
N PHE A 318 -0.74 -13.84 23.68
CA PHE A 318 -0.78 -12.38 23.48
C PHE A 318 0.30 -11.66 24.30
N VAL A 319 0.62 -10.41 23.94
CA VAL A 319 1.36 -9.46 24.78
C VAL A 319 0.82 -8.05 24.58
N HIS A 320 0.51 -7.37 25.68
CA HIS A 320 0.02 -5.99 25.72
C HIS A 320 1.17 -5.06 26.13
N PHE A 321 1.44 -4.00 25.37
CA PHE A 321 2.56 -3.10 25.68
C PHE A 321 2.32 -1.63 25.29
N TRP A 322 2.66 -0.75 26.23
CA TRP A 322 2.68 0.72 26.10
C TRP A 322 3.43 1.32 27.30
N SER A 323 4.25 2.34 27.07
CA SER A 323 5.01 3.05 28.11
C SER A 323 4.17 4.10 28.84
N ASP A 324 4.65 4.57 30.00
CA ASP A 324 3.98 5.66 30.73
C ASP A 324 4.09 7.00 29.99
N LEU A 325 5.11 7.20 29.15
CA LEU A 325 5.23 8.34 28.24
C LEU A 325 4.12 8.33 27.18
N GLN A 326 3.75 7.17 26.63
CA GLN A 326 2.62 7.07 25.70
C GLN A 326 1.30 7.47 26.37
N LEU A 327 1.08 7.04 27.62
CA LEU A 327 -0.09 7.46 28.41
C LEU A 327 -0.09 8.98 28.63
N LYS A 328 1.06 9.59 28.94
CA LYS A 328 1.19 11.05 29.13
C LYS A 328 0.85 11.83 27.86
N ILE A 329 1.49 11.50 26.74
CA ILE A 329 1.28 12.16 25.43
C ILE A 329 -0.18 12.04 25.00
N TYR A 330 -0.80 10.87 25.20
CA TYR A 330 -2.21 10.66 24.85
C TYR A 330 -3.16 11.52 25.73
N LYS A 331 -2.92 11.63 27.04
CA LYS A 331 -3.70 12.53 27.93
C LYS A 331 -3.57 13.99 27.48
N GLU A 332 -2.36 14.46 27.21
CA GLU A 332 -2.12 15.81 26.70
C GLU A 332 -2.81 16.06 25.34
N CYS A 333 -2.77 15.09 24.43
CA CYS A 333 -3.47 15.14 23.15
C CYS A 333 -5.00 15.28 23.33
N CYS A 334 -5.58 14.54 24.27
CA CYS A 334 -7.01 14.62 24.57
C CYS A 334 -7.43 15.96 25.22
N LEU A 335 -6.54 16.60 25.99
CA LEU A 335 -6.78 17.93 26.56
C LEU A 335 -6.68 19.04 25.50
N LYS A 336 -5.75 18.89 24.54
CA LYS A 336 -5.48 19.89 23.48
C LYS A 336 -6.45 19.77 22.29
N SER A 337 -6.97 18.58 22.02
CA SER A 337 -7.91 18.32 20.91
C SER A 337 -9.37 18.43 21.37
N LYS A 338 -10.18 19.21 20.64
CA LYS A 338 -11.65 19.22 20.82
C LYS A 338 -12.28 17.85 20.51
N THR A 339 -11.63 17.07 19.64
CA THR A 339 -12.11 15.82 19.03
C THR A 339 -10.99 14.75 19.00
N PRO A 340 -10.56 14.22 20.16
CA PRO A 340 -9.54 13.18 20.20
C PRO A 340 -9.96 11.97 19.37
N THR A 341 -9.17 11.70 18.32
CA THR A 341 -9.45 10.73 17.27
C THR A 341 -8.34 9.71 17.20
N ILE A 342 -8.67 8.43 17.28
CA ILE A 342 -7.72 7.31 17.20
C ILE A 342 -8.10 6.36 16.06
N SER A 343 -7.10 5.80 15.38
CA SER A 343 -7.29 4.78 14.35
C SER A 343 -6.79 3.42 14.86
N PHE A 344 -7.60 2.37 14.72
CA PHE A 344 -7.23 0.99 15.04
C PHE A 344 -7.26 0.11 13.79
N ASP A 345 -6.22 -0.71 13.66
CA ASP A 345 -6.04 -1.72 12.61
C ASP A 345 -5.02 -2.76 13.12
N ALA A 346 -4.89 -3.89 12.41
CA ALA A 346 -3.92 -4.93 12.74
C ALA A 346 -3.13 -5.43 11.52
N THR A 347 -1.85 -5.72 11.73
CA THR A 347 -0.95 -6.08 10.64
C THR A 347 -0.23 -7.42 10.86
N GLY A 348 -0.34 -8.30 9.86
CA GLY A 348 0.24 -9.64 9.87
C GLY A 348 1.68 -9.70 9.33
N GLY A 349 2.34 -10.82 9.57
CA GLY A 349 3.67 -11.14 9.01
C GLY A 349 4.87 -10.54 9.77
N CYS A 350 4.64 -9.77 10.84
CA CYS A 350 5.70 -9.27 11.70
C CYS A 350 6.33 -10.38 12.56
N CYS A 351 5.50 -11.25 13.14
CA CYS A 351 5.93 -12.31 14.08
C CYS A 351 5.92 -13.72 13.49
N ARG A 352 6.87 -14.54 13.97
CA ARG A 352 6.89 -15.99 13.77
C ARG A 352 5.85 -16.63 14.66
N LYS A 353 5.12 -17.61 14.11
CA LYS A 353 4.28 -18.52 14.90
C LYS A 353 5.09 -19.17 16.02
N LEU A 354 4.50 -19.27 17.20
CA LEU A 354 5.11 -19.91 18.36
C LEU A 354 5.09 -21.43 18.22
N LYS A 355 5.98 -22.11 18.93
CA LYS A 355 5.96 -23.58 19.05
C LYS A 355 5.41 -23.95 20.42
N ARG A 356 4.39 -24.81 20.44
CA ARG A 356 3.76 -25.34 21.64
C ARG A 356 4.53 -26.56 22.17
N ILE A 357 4.25 -26.97 23.40
CA ILE A 357 4.95 -28.08 24.10
C ILE A 357 4.84 -29.40 23.30
N ASN A 358 3.69 -29.63 22.66
CA ASN A 358 3.43 -30.77 21.78
C ASN A 358 4.06 -30.65 20.36
N GLN A 359 5.00 -29.72 20.16
CA GLN A 359 5.65 -29.36 18.89
C GLN A 359 4.74 -28.78 17.79
N GLN A 360 3.44 -28.58 18.04
CA GLN A 360 2.56 -27.89 17.10
C GLN A 360 2.91 -26.41 17.00
N LEU A 361 2.62 -25.81 15.83
CA LEU A 361 2.73 -24.37 15.61
C LEU A 361 1.44 -23.66 16.03
N GLY A 362 1.59 -22.54 16.73
CA GLY A 362 0.48 -21.69 17.16
C GLY A 362 -0.27 -20.98 16.03
N GLY A 363 -1.18 -20.10 16.45
CA GLY A 363 -1.95 -19.23 15.57
C GLY A 363 -1.06 -18.28 14.76
N PRO A 364 -1.60 -17.60 13.74
CA PRO A 364 -0.95 -16.42 13.19
C PRO A 364 -0.94 -15.30 14.24
N ILE A 365 0.21 -14.67 14.46
CA ILE A 365 0.32 -13.51 15.35
C ILE A 365 0.18 -12.23 14.54
N PHE A 366 -0.77 -11.38 14.93
CA PHE A 366 -0.99 -10.05 14.36
C PHE A 366 -0.58 -8.96 15.35
N LEU A 367 -0.10 -7.85 14.81
CA LEU A 367 0.24 -6.64 15.54
C LEU A 367 -0.93 -5.65 15.43
N TYR A 368 -1.69 -5.50 16.51
CA TYR A 368 -2.75 -4.51 16.68
C TYR A 368 -2.15 -3.24 17.26
N GLU A 369 -2.51 -2.08 16.71
CA GLU A 369 -2.06 -0.78 17.21
C GLU A 369 -3.20 0.24 17.21
N GLY A 370 -3.14 1.19 18.13
CA GLY A 370 -3.98 2.39 18.12
C GLY A 370 -3.12 3.62 17.86
N VAL A 371 -3.35 4.29 16.73
CA VAL A 371 -2.52 5.41 16.24
C VAL A 371 -3.34 6.71 16.19
N VAL A 372 -2.79 7.76 16.77
CA VAL A 372 -3.35 9.13 16.83
C VAL A 372 -2.48 10.07 16.00
N ASN A 373 -3.04 11.17 15.50
CA ASN A 373 -2.23 12.25 14.92
C ASN A 373 -1.90 13.29 16.00
N VAL A 374 -0.61 13.58 16.18
CA VAL A 374 -0.11 14.65 17.06
C VAL A 374 0.84 15.51 16.23
N ASN A 375 0.56 16.81 16.10
CA ASN A 375 1.42 17.74 15.35
C ASN A 375 1.74 17.32 13.89
N ASN A 376 0.77 16.74 13.17
CA ASN A 376 0.96 16.14 11.83
C ASN A 376 1.92 14.94 11.78
N GLN A 377 2.20 14.31 12.93
CA GLN A 377 2.97 13.07 13.05
C GLN A 377 2.09 11.93 13.58
N ASN A 378 2.39 10.70 13.17
CA ASN A 378 1.69 9.51 13.65
C ASN A 378 2.27 9.09 15.00
N PHE A 379 1.44 9.06 16.03
CA PHE A 379 1.79 8.68 17.39
C PHE A 379 1.11 7.35 17.77
N THR A 380 1.88 6.38 18.27
CA THR A 380 1.32 5.08 18.70
C THR A 380 0.91 5.15 20.16
N ALA A 381 -0.38 5.12 20.46
CA ALA A 381 -0.88 5.24 21.82
C ALA A 381 -0.86 3.91 22.60
N LEU A 382 -1.02 2.78 21.91
CA LEU A 382 -1.02 1.42 22.47
C LEU A 382 -0.75 0.35 21.40
N SER A 383 -0.19 -0.79 21.82
CA SER A 383 0.10 -1.93 20.95
C SER A 383 -0.26 -3.27 21.62
N MET A 384 -0.57 -4.27 20.79
CA MET A 384 -0.74 -5.67 21.16
C MET A 384 -0.22 -6.58 20.06
N LEU A 385 0.51 -7.64 20.43
CA LEU A 385 0.73 -8.80 19.54
C LEU A 385 -0.15 -9.95 20.03
N SER A 386 -0.97 -10.55 19.18
CA SER A 386 -1.95 -11.57 19.60
C SER A 386 -2.15 -12.70 18.59
N GLU A 387 -2.42 -13.91 19.09
CA GLU A 387 -3.05 -15.05 18.39
C GLU A 387 -4.58 -15.11 18.64
N GLN A 388 -5.09 -14.32 19.60
CA GLN A 388 -6.51 -14.13 19.89
C GLN A 388 -7.04 -12.97 19.03
N HIS A 389 -8.11 -13.23 18.28
CA HIS A 389 -8.61 -12.40 17.19
C HIS A 389 -10.14 -12.20 17.26
N ASP A 390 -10.74 -12.65 18.34
CA ASP A 390 -12.14 -12.46 18.70
C ASP A 390 -12.38 -11.08 19.31
N ASN A 391 -13.62 -10.59 19.19
CA ASN A 391 -14.04 -9.28 19.70
C ASN A 391 -13.76 -9.11 21.21
N LEU A 392 -13.99 -10.15 22.02
CA LEU A 392 -13.77 -10.12 23.46
C LEU A 392 -12.30 -9.89 23.81
N SER A 393 -11.37 -10.62 23.19
CA SER A 393 -9.94 -10.47 23.46
C SER A 393 -9.42 -9.09 23.03
N ILE A 394 -9.90 -8.57 21.89
CA ILE A 394 -9.56 -7.22 21.42
C ILE A 394 -10.15 -6.15 22.36
N SER A 395 -11.38 -6.33 22.87
CA SER A 395 -12.02 -5.38 23.79
C SER A 395 -11.35 -5.38 25.16
N LEU A 396 -10.89 -6.53 25.64
CA LEU A 396 -10.12 -6.65 26.88
C LEU A 396 -8.79 -5.90 26.81
N TRP A 397 -8.10 -5.89 25.66
CA TRP A 397 -6.90 -5.08 25.43
C TRP A 397 -7.19 -3.57 25.57
N MET A 398 -8.21 -3.07 24.88
CA MET A 398 -8.63 -1.66 24.92
C MET A 398 -9.10 -1.24 26.32
N LYS A 399 -9.95 -2.05 26.98
CA LYS A 399 -10.42 -1.82 28.35
C LYS A 399 -9.28 -1.80 29.37
N ARG A 400 -8.26 -2.66 29.21
CA ARG A 400 -7.06 -2.66 30.06
C ARG A 400 -6.21 -1.40 29.88
N TRP A 401 -6.20 -0.79 28.70
CA TRP A 401 -5.55 0.50 28.47
C TRP A 401 -6.33 1.65 29.14
N LEU A 402 -7.67 1.67 29.04
CA LEU A 402 -8.52 2.66 29.72
C LEU A 402 -8.37 2.67 31.25
N ARG A 403 -8.10 1.51 31.88
CA ARG A 403 -7.85 1.39 33.33
C ARG A 403 -6.67 2.25 33.86
N PHE A 404 -5.83 2.82 33.00
CA PHE A 404 -4.75 3.75 33.38
C PHE A 404 -5.21 5.22 33.52
N ASN A 405 -6.51 5.44 33.75
CA ASN A 405 -7.16 6.73 33.95
C ASN A 405 -6.84 7.73 32.82
N ILE A 406 -7.06 7.27 31.59
CA ILE A 406 -6.93 8.04 30.33
C ILE A 406 -8.32 8.39 29.79
N PRO A 407 -8.50 9.53 29.10
CA PRO A 407 -9.76 9.86 28.45
C PRO A 407 -10.12 8.86 27.33
N ALA A 408 -11.39 8.45 27.25
CA ALA A 408 -11.87 7.72 26.08
C ALA A 408 -11.80 8.61 24.81
N PRO A 409 -11.49 8.05 23.64
CA PRO A 409 -11.51 8.79 22.38
C PRO A 409 -12.94 9.23 22.03
N LYS A 410 -13.11 10.43 21.46
CA LYS A 410 -14.42 10.89 20.95
C LYS A 410 -14.74 10.29 19.58
N VAL A 411 -13.72 9.98 18.79
CA VAL A 411 -13.87 9.36 17.46
C VAL A 411 -12.90 8.19 17.34
N VAL A 412 -13.40 7.05 16.86
CA VAL A 412 -12.57 5.87 16.53
C VAL A 412 -12.74 5.54 15.06
N ILE A 413 -11.64 5.34 14.34
CA ILE A 413 -11.62 4.94 12.93
C ILE A 413 -11.05 3.52 12.80
N SER A 414 -11.73 2.64 12.05
CA SER A 414 -11.23 1.29 11.74
C SER A 414 -11.67 0.80 10.35
N ASP A 415 -11.12 -0.31 9.88
CA ASP A 415 -11.70 -1.04 8.75
C ASP A 415 -13.07 -1.65 9.10
N GLN A 416 -13.83 -2.11 8.10
CA GLN A 416 -15.16 -2.75 8.30
C GLN A 416 -15.08 -4.19 8.85
N SER A 417 -14.18 -4.46 9.80
CA SER A 417 -14.09 -5.79 10.40
C SER A 417 -15.00 -5.93 11.61
N LEU A 418 -15.85 -6.96 11.59
CA LEU A 418 -16.89 -7.15 12.61
C LEU A 418 -16.32 -7.37 14.01
N ALA A 419 -15.20 -8.10 14.14
CA ALA A 419 -14.59 -8.37 15.44
C ALA A 419 -13.97 -7.10 16.06
N LEU A 420 -13.18 -6.35 15.27
CA LEU A 420 -12.61 -5.07 15.70
C LEU A 420 -13.69 -4.00 15.98
N MET A 421 -14.70 -3.85 15.12
CA MET A 421 -15.80 -2.90 15.37
C MET A 421 -16.59 -3.24 16.64
N SER A 422 -16.96 -4.52 16.83
CA SER A 422 -17.61 -4.99 18.06
C SER A 422 -16.74 -4.72 19.31
N ALA A 423 -15.43 -4.97 19.21
CA ALA A 423 -14.49 -4.69 20.29
C ALA A 423 -14.40 -3.19 20.61
N ILE A 424 -14.44 -2.32 19.60
CA ILE A 424 -14.45 -0.85 19.73
C ILE A 424 -15.73 -0.37 20.41
N VAL A 425 -16.91 -0.85 19.97
CA VAL A 425 -18.20 -0.55 20.60
C VAL A 425 -18.16 -0.91 22.08
N GLN A 426 -17.81 -2.17 22.39
CA GLN A 426 -17.74 -2.68 23.75
C GLN A 426 -16.76 -1.92 24.65
N SER A 427 -15.74 -1.26 24.09
CA SER A 427 -14.66 -0.63 24.86
C SER A 427 -14.81 0.87 25.02
N PHE A 428 -15.39 1.55 24.03
CA PHE A 428 -15.43 3.02 23.97
C PHE A 428 -16.85 3.59 23.92
N THR A 429 -17.90 2.78 23.89
CA THR A 429 -19.30 3.23 23.99
C THR A 429 -19.99 2.69 25.25
N GLN A 430 -21.20 3.17 25.55
CA GLN A 430 -22.06 2.62 26.61
C GLN A 430 -22.77 1.30 26.20
N TYR A 431 -22.48 0.74 25.02
CA TYR A 431 -23.17 -0.43 24.47
C TYR A 431 -22.29 -1.69 24.46
N ASN A 432 -22.93 -2.84 24.70
CA ASN A 432 -22.27 -4.16 24.72
C ASN A 432 -22.24 -4.85 23.35
N THR A 433 -23.00 -4.37 22.36
CA THR A 433 -23.09 -4.94 21.01
C THR A 433 -23.10 -3.84 19.96
N LEU A 434 -22.47 -4.12 18.81
CA LEU A 434 -22.53 -3.27 17.62
C LEU A 434 -23.96 -3.11 17.14
N GLU A 435 -24.79 -4.17 17.22
CA GLU A 435 -26.21 -4.08 16.84
C GLU A 435 -26.94 -2.98 17.61
N LYS A 436 -26.77 -2.94 18.93
CA LYS A 436 -27.42 -1.93 19.78
C LYS A 436 -26.92 -0.52 19.46
N TYR A 437 -25.62 -0.35 19.19
CA TYR A 437 -25.07 0.93 18.75
C TYR A 437 -25.69 1.39 17.43
N LEU A 438 -25.80 0.51 16.43
CA LEU A 438 -26.37 0.84 15.11
C LEU A 438 -27.86 1.21 15.19
N ASN A 439 -28.65 0.48 15.98
CA ASN A 439 -30.08 0.76 16.14
C ASN A 439 -30.33 2.08 16.88
N VAL A 440 -29.51 2.43 17.89
CA VAL A 440 -29.58 3.76 18.52
C VAL A 440 -29.14 4.87 17.56
N CYS A 441 -28.13 4.64 16.71
CA CYS A 441 -27.79 5.61 15.65
C CYS A 441 -28.95 5.83 14.68
N PHE A 442 -29.77 4.82 14.39
CA PHE A 442 -30.96 4.96 13.55
C PHE A 442 -32.08 5.73 14.26
N SER A 443 -32.41 5.37 15.51
CA SER A 443 -33.50 6.04 16.26
C SER A 443 -33.23 7.53 16.51
N LEU A 444 -31.96 7.91 16.74
CA LEU A 444 -31.53 9.30 16.89
C LEU A 444 -31.78 10.16 15.63
N LEU A 445 -31.77 9.57 14.43
CA LEU A 445 -32.08 10.29 13.19
C LEU A 445 -33.58 10.41 12.91
N GLN A 446 -34.41 9.54 13.48
CA GLN A 446 -35.86 9.59 13.29
C GLN A 446 -36.51 10.58 14.26
N ASN A 447 -36.24 10.45 15.56
CA ASN A 447 -37.03 11.11 16.60
C ASN A 447 -36.24 12.08 17.48
N ASN A 448 -34.91 12.20 17.32
CA ASN A 448 -33.96 12.91 18.21
C ASN A 448 -33.94 12.47 19.69
N ASP A 449 -34.89 11.66 20.15
CA ASP A 449 -34.94 11.13 21.51
C ASP A 449 -33.99 9.94 21.72
N GLY A 450 -33.02 10.12 22.61
CA GLY A 450 -32.12 9.06 23.07
C GLY A 450 -30.81 9.57 23.66
N GLU A 451 -30.16 8.76 24.50
CA GLU A 451 -28.79 9.07 24.93
C GLU A 451 -27.82 8.83 23.77
N LYS A 452 -27.19 9.92 23.32
CA LYS A 452 -26.16 9.92 22.28
C LYS A 452 -24.97 9.01 22.66
N PRO A 453 -24.42 8.23 21.71
CA PRO A 453 -23.24 7.42 21.99
C PRO A 453 -22.05 8.27 22.44
N ILE A 454 -21.33 7.83 23.48
CA ILE A 454 -20.18 8.58 24.02
C ILE A 454 -18.95 8.63 23.07
N CYS A 455 -18.92 7.77 22.05
CA CYS A 455 -17.87 7.70 21.04
C CYS A 455 -18.48 7.50 19.64
N PHE A 456 -17.99 8.26 18.66
CA PHE A 456 -18.39 8.15 17.26
C PHE A 456 -17.48 7.14 16.54
N ILE A 457 -18.06 6.01 16.14
CA ILE A 457 -17.36 4.96 15.39
C ILE A 457 -17.45 5.26 13.90
N ARG A 458 -16.29 5.24 13.22
CA ARG A 458 -16.14 5.53 11.80
C ARG A 458 -15.42 4.38 11.10
N ASN A 459 -15.76 4.15 9.83
CA ASN A 459 -14.98 3.29 8.95
C ASN A 459 -14.06 4.06 8.02
N ASP A 460 -12.97 3.44 7.56
CA ASP A 460 -12.18 3.98 6.45
C ASP A 460 -13.00 4.00 5.15
N VAL A 461 -13.22 5.22 4.63
CA VAL A 461 -13.99 5.46 3.41
C VAL A 461 -13.29 4.88 2.16
N ASN A 462 -11.96 4.92 2.08
CA ASN A 462 -11.23 4.34 0.95
C ASN A 462 -11.30 2.81 0.94
N HIS A 463 -11.32 2.18 2.12
CA HIS A 463 -11.56 0.74 2.25
C HIS A 463 -12.98 0.39 1.82
N PHE A 464 -13.99 1.14 2.25
CA PHE A 464 -15.37 0.92 1.84
C PHE A 464 -15.56 1.10 0.32
N VAL A 465 -14.99 2.16 -0.27
CA VAL A 465 -14.98 2.33 -1.75
C VAL A 465 -14.22 1.19 -2.43
N HIS A 466 -13.14 0.68 -1.84
CA HIS A 466 -12.47 -0.53 -2.36
C HIS A 466 -13.42 -1.73 -2.36
N LEU A 467 -14.10 -2.00 -1.24
CA LEU A 467 -15.07 -3.08 -1.07
C LEU A 467 -16.16 -3.02 -2.16
N ILE A 468 -16.79 -1.86 -2.38
CA ILE A 468 -17.77 -1.63 -3.47
C ILE A 468 -17.18 -2.04 -4.82
N THR A 469 -15.95 -1.62 -5.13
CA THR A 469 -15.31 -1.99 -6.41
C THR A 469 -14.97 -3.48 -6.53
N THR A 470 -15.08 -4.29 -5.47
CA THR A 470 -14.87 -5.74 -5.52
C THR A 470 -16.15 -6.56 -5.60
N TRP A 471 -17.33 -5.96 -5.40
CA TRP A 471 -18.64 -6.64 -5.50
C TRP A 471 -18.78 -7.36 -6.84
N GLN A 472 -19.17 -8.64 -6.80
CA GLN A 472 -19.16 -9.50 -8.00
C GLN A 472 -20.08 -8.99 -9.12
N PRO A 473 -21.32 -8.53 -8.88
CA PRO A 473 -22.17 -8.02 -9.96
C PRO A 473 -21.53 -6.81 -10.68
N LEU A 474 -20.92 -5.88 -9.96
CA LEU A 474 -20.19 -4.75 -10.55
C LEU A 474 -18.88 -5.16 -11.25
N LYS A 475 -18.24 -6.24 -10.80
CA LYS A 475 -17.00 -6.77 -11.38
C LYS A 475 -17.25 -7.57 -12.66
N LEU A 476 -18.39 -8.26 -12.74
CA LEU A 476 -18.81 -9.08 -13.88
C LEU A 476 -19.72 -8.32 -14.87
N SER A 477 -20.18 -7.12 -14.52
CA SER A 477 -21.05 -6.30 -15.36
C SER A 477 -20.51 -6.11 -16.78
N LYS A 478 -21.38 -6.38 -17.75
CA LYS A 478 -21.15 -6.29 -19.21
C LYS A 478 -20.74 -4.88 -19.66
N TYR A 479 -21.14 -3.84 -18.93
CA TYR A 479 -20.92 -2.44 -19.28
C TYR A 479 -20.01 -1.77 -18.24
N PRO A 480 -18.80 -1.31 -18.60
CA PRO A 480 -17.91 -0.65 -17.65
C PRO A 480 -18.47 0.68 -17.09
N ARG A 481 -19.46 1.29 -17.77
CA ARG A 481 -20.19 2.48 -17.30
C ARG A 481 -21.07 2.16 -16.08
N THR A 482 -21.70 0.98 -16.03
CA THR A 482 -22.49 0.48 -14.88
C THR A 482 -21.68 0.43 -13.58
N LYS A 483 -20.43 -0.06 -13.64
CA LYS A 483 -19.53 0.00 -12.47
C LYS A 483 -19.20 1.43 -12.05
N GLN A 484 -19.02 2.37 -12.99
CA GLN A 484 -18.73 3.77 -12.63
C GLN A 484 -19.94 4.40 -11.95
N LEU A 485 -21.14 4.24 -12.52
CA LEU A 485 -22.39 4.78 -11.96
C LEU A 485 -22.61 4.29 -10.52
N PHE A 486 -22.73 2.98 -10.30
CA PHE A 486 -23.02 2.45 -8.96
C PHE A 486 -21.90 2.72 -7.95
N THR A 487 -20.62 2.66 -8.34
CA THR A 487 -19.54 3.02 -7.39
C THR A 487 -19.65 4.48 -6.96
N ARG A 488 -19.91 5.40 -7.91
CA ARG A 488 -20.03 6.83 -7.60
C ARG A 488 -21.32 7.18 -6.88
N ALA A 489 -22.43 6.51 -7.19
CA ALA A 489 -23.70 6.69 -6.47
C ALA A 489 -23.59 6.21 -5.02
N MET A 490 -22.92 5.09 -4.76
CA MET A 490 -22.57 4.69 -3.39
C MET A 490 -21.63 5.71 -2.70
N CYS A 491 -20.76 6.41 -3.45
CA CYS A 491 -19.98 7.52 -2.90
C CYS A 491 -20.83 8.75 -2.54
N LEU A 492 -21.95 9.02 -3.23
CA LEU A 492 -22.85 10.11 -2.85
C LEU A 492 -23.42 9.89 -1.44
N LEU A 493 -23.83 8.65 -1.14
CA LEU A 493 -24.32 8.26 0.20
C LEU A 493 -23.30 8.55 1.31
N ILE A 494 -21.99 8.54 1.02
CA ILE A 494 -20.94 8.84 2.00
C ILE A 494 -21.02 10.29 2.50
N PHE A 495 -21.53 11.21 1.68
CA PHE A 495 -21.65 12.64 1.98
C PHE A 495 -23.05 13.08 2.46
N CYS A 496 -24.04 12.19 2.47
CA CYS A 496 -25.37 12.48 3.01
C CYS A 496 -25.29 12.78 4.52
N LYS A 497 -26.10 13.73 4.98
CA LYS A 497 -26.20 14.22 6.36
C LYS A 497 -27.62 14.12 6.94
N THR A 498 -28.62 13.82 6.10
CA THR A 498 -30.00 13.54 6.51
C THR A 498 -30.50 12.22 5.91
N LEU A 499 -31.52 11.62 6.53
CA LEU A 499 -32.16 10.42 5.98
C LEU A 499 -32.82 10.69 4.63
N ASP A 500 -33.36 11.90 4.42
CA ASP A 500 -34.01 12.27 3.16
C ASP A 500 -33.02 12.36 1.99
N GLU A 501 -31.86 13.00 2.17
CA GLU A 501 -30.78 13.01 1.16
C GLU A 501 -30.38 11.58 0.78
N ALA A 502 -30.21 10.72 1.79
CA ALA A 502 -29.83 9.33 1.59
C ALA A 502 -30.96 8.49 0.92
N LYS A 503 -32.22 8.76 1.26
CA LYS A 503 -33.41 8.13 0.66
C LYS A 503 -33.46 8.38 -0.85
N HIS A 504 -33.35 9.64 -1.27
CA HIS A 504 -33.38 10.02 -2.70
C HIS A 504 -32.26 9.34 -3.52
N VAL A 505 -31.05 9.24 -2.96
CA VAL A 505 -29.94 8.56 -3.63
C VAL A 505 -30.15 7.04 -3.66
N LEU A 506 -30.68 6.43 -2.60
CA LEU A 506 -31.02 5.01 -2.57
C LEU A 506 -32.15 4.65 -3.53
N GLU A 507 -33.23 5.44 -3.57
CA GLU A 507 -34.34 5.28 -4.52
C GLU A 507 -33.83 5.25 -5.95
N ALA A 508 -32.99 6.22 -6.32
CA ALA A 508 -32.42 6.28 -7.67
C ALA A 508 -31.48 5.09 -7.95
N ILE A 509 -30.70 4.64 -6.97
CA ILE A 509 -29.84 3.44 -7.11
C ILE A 509 -30.68 2.17 -7.33
N PHE A 510 -31.70 1.94 -6.50
CA PHE A 510 -32.53 0.74 -6.58
C PHE A 510 -33.41 0.73 -7.85
N THR A 511 -34.03 1.85 -8.19
CA THR A 511 -34.82 2.00 -9.43
C THR A 511 -34.00 1.64 -10.67
N ILE A 512 -32.74 2.08 -10.76
CA ILE A 512 -31.86 1.73 -11.89
C ILE A 512 -31.40 0.27 -11.84
N ALA A 513 -31.17 -0.30 -10.65
CA ALA A 513 -30.74 -1.69 -10.53
C ALA A 513 -31.86 -2.70 -10.85
N LEU A 514 -33.12 -2.35 -10.56
CA LEU A 514 -34.31 -3.18 -10.68
C LEU A 514 -35.09 -2.97 -11.99
N SER A 515 -35.03 -1.79 -12.62
CA SER A 515 -35.72 -1.57 -13.90
C SER A 515 -35.09 -2.36 -15.04
N LYS A 516 -35.90 -3.14 -15.76
CA LYS A 516 -35.46 -3.87 -16.97
C LYS A 516 -35.28 -2.93 -18.16
N TYR A 517 -36.05 -1.85 -18.22
CA TYR A 517 -36.12 -0.93 -19.36
C TYR A 517 -35.69 0.50 -19.00
N ASP A 518 -35.40 1.29 -20.03
CA ASP A 518 -34.87 2.65 -19.98
C ASP A 518 -35.43 3.49 -21.15
N GLY A 519 -35.27 4.81 -21.06
CA GLY A 519 -35.74 5.76 -22.09
C GLY A 519 -37.21 6.17 -21.95
N PRO A 520 -37.86 6.61 -23.05
CA PRO A 520 -39.31 6.87 -23.13
C PRO A 520 -40.16 5.63 -22.79
N CYS A 521 -41.30 5.84 -22.16
CA CYS A 521 -42.32 4.80 -21.98
C CYS A 521 -43.00 4.47 -23.33
N THR A 522 -43.32 3.20 -23.57
CA THR A 522 -44.00 2.77 -24.80
C THR A 522 -45.52 2.89 -24.74
N THR A 523 -46.07 3.12 -23.55
CA THR A 523 -47.51 3.29 -23.28
C THR A 523 -47.81 4.75 -22.94
N SER A 524 -48.09 5.57 -23.95
CA SER A 524 -48.61 6.92 -23.78
C SER A 524 -49.63 7.23 -24.89
N ASP A 525 -50.91 7.28 -24.53
CA ASP A 525 -51.98 7.69 -25.43
C ASP A 525 -51.90 9.20 -25.69
N GLY A 526 -51.44 9.57 -26.90
CA GLY A 526 -51.62 10.92 -27.46
C GLY A 526 -50.73 12.06 -26.91
N GLU A 527 -50.20 11.97 -25.70
CA GLU A 527 -49.36 13.02 -25.09
C GLU A 527 -47.85 12.81 -25.25
N LEU A 528 -47.06 13.84 -24.89
CA LEU A 528 -45.59 13.83 -24.92
C LEU A 528 -45.03 12.59 -24.21
N PRO A 529 -43.99 11.93 -24.77
CA PRO A 529 -43.51 10.65 -24.25
C PRO A 529 -42.94 10.77 -22.83
N ARG A 530 -43.72 10.32 -21.84
CA ARG A 530 -43.28 10.22 -20.44
C ARG A 530 -42.03 9.34 -20.36
N LYS A 531 -41.05 9.74 -19.54
CA LYS A 531 -39.81 8.97 -19.36
C LYS A 531 -40.01 7.89 -18.30
N THR A 532 -39.37 6.74 -18.49
CA THR A 532 -39.31 5.70 -17.45
C THR A 532 -38.63 6.22 -16.18
N ALA A 533 -39.03 5.70 -15.02
CA ALA A 533 -38.39 6.03 -13.73
C ALA A 533 -36.89 5.70 -13.71
N CYS A 534 -36.44 4.71 -14.50
CA CYS A 534 -35.04 4.43 -14.76
C CYS A 534 -34.30 5.60 -15.42
N ALA A 535 -34.85 6.13 -16.53
CA ALA A 535 -34.27 7.28 -17.22
C ALA A 535 -34.21 8.53 -16.33
N HIS A 536 -35.23 8.71 -15.48
CA HIS A 536 -35.30 9.76 -14.46
C HIS A 536 -34.17 9.59 -13.43
N SER A 537 -34.09 8.43 -12.79
CA SER A 537 -33.08 8.10 -11.78
C SER A 537 -31.65 8.20 -12.32
N LYS A 538 -31.41 7.81 -13.58
CA LYS A 538 -30.12 7.98 -14.25
C LYS A 538 -29.72 9.46 -14.29
N LYS A 539 -30.61 10.34 -14.74
CA LYS A 539 -30.37 11.80 -14.75
C LYS A 539 -30.05 12.35 -13.36
N ILE A 540 -30.79 11.96 -12.32
CA ILE A 540 -30.54 12.39 -10.92
C ILE A 540 -29.10 12.06 -10.51
N LEU A 541 -28.73 10.78 -10.58
CA LEU A 541 -27.40 10.34 -10.14
C LEU A 541 -26.30 10.95 -10.99
N GLN A 542 -26.52 11.10 -12.31
CA GLN A 542 -25.55 11.73 -13.18
C GLN A 542 -25.35 13.22 -12.86
N SER A 543 -26.43 13.97 -12.58
CA SER A 543 -26.36 15.37 -12.17
C SER A 543 -25.64 15.52 -10.82
N LEU A 544 -26.00 14.72 -9.81
CA LEU A 544 -25.32 14.71 -8.49
C LEU A 544 -23.83 14.36 -8.60
N ILE A 545 -23.46 13.42 -9.47
CA ILE A 545 -22.06 13.05 -9.74
C ILE A 545 -21.31 14.20 -10.44
N SER A 546 -21.98 14.95 -11.33
CA SER A 546 -21.40 16.09 -12.04
C SER A 546 -21.43 17.41 -11.29
N ASN A 547 -22.26 17.54 -10.26
CA ASN A 547 -22.53 18.80 -9.57
C ASN A 547 -23.07 19.88 -10.52
N ASN A 548 -23.98 19.50 -11.43
CA ASN A 548 -24.74 20.47 -12.20
C ASN A 548 -25.99 20.87 -11.39
N ILE A 549 -26.03 22.10 -10.90
CA ILE A 549 -27.14 22.56 -10.04
C ILE A 549 -28.39 22.83 -10.89
N ASP A 550 -28.22 23.28 -12.13
CA ASP A 550 -29.32 23.71 -13.00
C ASP A 550 -30.21 22.51 -13.40
N ASP A 551 -29.61 21.39 -13.82
CA ASP A 551 -30.28 20.11 -14.08
C ASP A 551 -31.07 19.59 -12.85
N LEU A 552 -30.67 20.03 -11.64
CA LEU A 552 -31.22 19.58 -10.37
C LEU A 552 -32.41 20.44 -9.93
N ILE A 553 -32.38 21.74 -10.21
CA ILE A 553 -33.49 22.68 -9.93
C ILE A 553 -34.66 22.42 -10.90
N GLU A 554 -34.38 22.25 -12.20
CA GLU A 554 -35.40 21.90 -13.20
C GLU A 554 -36.09 20.57 -12.83
N TYR A 555 -35.32 19.60 -12.32
CA TYR A 555 -35.82 18.33 -11.82
C TYR A 555 -36.75 18.49 -10.60
N VAL A 556 -36.33 19.22 -9.55
CA VAL A 556 -37.13 19.35 -8.31
C VAL A 556 -38.50 19.97 -8.62
N ASN A 557 -38.50 21.06 -9.39
CA ASN A 557 -39.73 21.76 -9.80
C ASN A 557 -40.69 20.84 -10.60
N SER A 558 -40.17 19.88 -11.37
CA SER A 558 -41.00 18.91 -12.10
C SER A 558 -41.66 17.86 -11.21
N ARG A 559 -41.04 17.52 -10.07
CA ARG A 559 -41.54 16.49 -9.15
C ARG A 559 -42.64 17.00 -8.22
N ASP A 560 -42.59 18.27 -7.82
CA ASP A 560 -43.64 18.90 -7.03
C ASP A 560 -44.98 18.95 -7.80
N LEU A 561 -44.92 19.02 -9.14
CA LEU A 561 -46.09 18.92 -10.03
C LEU A 561 -46.63 17.49 -10.16
N GLU A 562 -45.77 16.47 -10.27
CA GLU A 562 -46.20 15.06 -10.30
C GLU A 562 -46.70 14.55 -8.93
N ALA A 563 -46.17 15.07 -7.81
CA ALA A 563 -46.63 14.70 -6.47
C ALA A 563 -48.07 15.17 -6.21
N GLN A 564 -48.39 16.42 -6.59
CA GLN A 564 -49.74 16.98 -6.48
C GLN A 564 -50.80 16.23 -7.30
N THR A 565 -50.41 15.41 -8.28
CA THR A 565 -51.35 14.61 -9.09
C THR A 565 -51.60 13.20 -8.53
N ILE A 566 -50.84 12.76 -7.53
CA ILE A 566 -50.97 11.41 -6.94
C ILE A 566 -51.88 11.42 -5.70
N GLU A 567 -51.88 12.53 -4.94
CA GLU A 567 -52.68 12.70 -3.71
C GLU A 567 -54.21 12.61 -3.92
N GLU A 568 -54.72 12.72 -5.14
CA GLU A 568 -56.16 12.61 -5.44
C GLU A 568 -56.68 11.15 -5.59
N THR A 569 -55.85 10.12 -5.40
CA THR A 569 -56.25 8.70 -5.67
C THR A 569 -56.02 7.69 -4.54
N GLU A 570 -55.73 8.13 -3.32
CA GLU A 570 -55.70 7.21 -2.16
C GLU A 570 -57.12 6.89 -1.67
N HIS A 571 -57.70 5.82 -2.23
CA HIS A 571 -58.86 5.15 -1.63
C HIS A 571 -58.43 4.36 -0.39
N GLU A 572 -59.10 4.61 0.73
CA GLU A 572 -58.94 3.93 2.01
C GLU A 572 -58.93 2.39 1.85
N ASN A 573 -57.78 1.76 2.12
CA ASN A 573 -57.67 0.34 2.44
C ASN A 573 -56.89 0.22 3.75
N ASP A 574 -57.64 0.31 4.85
CA ASP A 574 -57.16 0.20 6.21
C ASP A 574 -56.89 -1.27 6.58
N ASP A 575 -55.82 -1.84 6.02
CA ASP A 575 -55.24 -3.10 6.50
C ASP A 575 -53.79 -3.26 5.98
N SER A 576 -52.81 -2.68 6.70
CA SER A 576 -51.41 -3.07 6.52
C SER A 576 -50.66 -3.08 7.86
N ASP A 577 -50.13 -4.25 8.21
CA ASP A 577 -49.23 -4.44 9.35
C ASP A 577 -48.08 -3.42 9.25
N THR A 578 -48.08 -2.44 10.15
CA THR A 578 -47.09 -1.36 10.12
C THR A 578 -45.72 -1.91 10.50
N ILE A 579 -44.92 -2.30 9.49
CA ILE A 579 -43.59 -2.91 9.69
C ILE A 579 -42.70 -1.92 10.43
N ASN A 580 -42.56 -2.15 11.73
CA ASN A 580 -41.91 -1.25 12.65
C ASN A 580 -40.40 -1.19 12.35
N ILE A 581 -39.92 -0.05 11.86
CA ILE A 581 -38.58 0.10 11.27
C ILE A 581 -37.56 0.36 12.38
N PHE A 582 -36.71 -0.62 12.68
CA PHE A 582 -35.71 -0.49 13.75
C PHE A 582 -34.25 -0.37 13.27
N SER A 583 -33.97 -0.52 11.97
CA SER A 583 -32.59 -0.49 11.46
C SER A 583 -32.47 0.12 10.06
N PHE A 584 -31.28 0.67 9.76
CA PHE A 584 -30.91 1.15 8.41
C PHE A 584 -31.01 0.07 7.33
N LYS A 585 -30.87 -1.21 7.70
CA LYS A 585 -30.95 -2.34 6.76
C LYS A 585 -32.40 -2.60 6.36
N ASP A 586 -33.33 -2.54 7.31
CA ASP A 586 -34.75 -2.74 7.06
C ASP A 586 -35.37 -1.53 6.35
N TRP A 587 -34.95 -0.32 6.72
CA TRP A 587 -35.22 0.92 5.99
C TRP A 587 -34.81 0.83 4.52
N ALA A 588 -33.55 0.44 4.24
CA ALA A 588 -33.07 0.25 2.87
C ALA A 588 -33.81 -0.87 2.12
N LYS A 589 -34.26 -1.92 2.82
CA LYS A 589 -35.07 -3.01 2.24
C LYS A 589 -36.47 -2.52 1.84
N GLN A 590 -37.11 -1.66 2.64
CA GLN A 590 -38.41 -1.07 2.29
C GLN A 590 -38.30 -0.16 1.07
N ILE A 591 -37.27 0.69 0.99
CA ILE A 591 -37.03 1.52 -0.21
C ILE A 591 -36.84 0.64 -1.45
N ALA A 592 -36.06 -0.44 -1.34
CA ALA A 592 -35.87 -1.38 -2.44
C ALA A 592 -37.19 -2.05 -2.91
N LEU A 593 -38.06 -2.43 -1.97
CA LEU A 593 -39.38 -3.01 -2.27
C LEU A 593 -40.31 -2.00 -2.96
N ALA A 594 -40.34 -0.75 -2.49
CA ALA A 594 -41.10 0.33 -3.14
C ALA A 594 -40.60 0.59 -4.58
N CYS A 595 -39.27 0.60 -4.77
CA CYS A 595 -38.68 0.70 -6.11
C CYS A 595 -38.98 -0.51 -7.00
N GLU A 596 -39.11 -1.72 -6.45
CA GLU A 596 -39.45 -2.94 -7.20
C GLU A 596 -40.87 -2.85 -7.77
N ILE A 597 -41.85 -2.49 -6.93
CA ILE A 597 -43.25 -2.25 -7.32
C ILE A 597 -43.33 -1.16 -8.40
N LEU A 598 -42.59 -0.05 -8.22
CA LEU A 598 -42.58 1.10 -9.11
C LEU A 598 -42.04 0.81 -10.52
N VAL A 599 -41.22 -0.25 -10.71
CA VAL A 599 -40.64 -0.60 -12.02
C VAL A 599 -41.20 -1.88 -12.64
N GLU A 600 -41.99 -2.68 -11.91
CA GLU A 600 -42.41 -4.02 -12.34
C GLU A 600 -43.16 -4.01 -13.68
N ASN A 601 -44.09 -3.05 -13.85
CA ASN A 601 -44.98 -2.95 -15.01
C ASN A 601 -44.58 -1.85 -16.02
N VAL A 602 -43.39 -1.24 -15.88
CA VAL A 602 -42.95 -0.12 -16.73
C VAL A 602 -42.14 -0.62 -17.92
N ILE A 603 -42.67 -0.42 -19.14
CA ILE A 603 -41.99 -0.77 -20.40
C ILE A 603 -41.45 0.48 -21.08
N GLY A 604 -40.14 0.51 -21.29
CA GLY A 604 -39.42 1.57 -21.98
C GLY A 604 -38.93 1.15 -23.36
N GLU A 605 -38.55 2.13 -24.19
CA GLU A 605 -38.06 1.94 -25.56
C GLU A 605 -36.77 1.10 -25.65
N TYR A 606 -35.92 1.12 -24.60
CA TYR A 606 -34.60 0.48 -24.61
C TYR A 606 -34.40 -0.48 -23.43
N ASP A 607 -33.57 -1.51 -23.63
CA ASP A 607 -33.03 -2.33 -22.54
C ASP A 607 -32.14 -1.49 -21.61
N ASN A 608 -32.34 -1.60 -20.30
CA ASN A 608 -31.49 -0.93 -19.32
C ASN A 608 -30.12 -1.63 -19.18
N ALA A 609 -29.06 -1.02 -19.72
CA ALA A 609 -27.68 -1.53 -19.59
C ALA A 609 -27.13 -1.56 -18.14
N GLN A 610 -27.85 -0.98 -17.19
CA GLN A 610 -27.54 -0.94 -15.76
C GLN A 610 -28.43 -1.87 -14.91
N TYR A 611 -29.33 -2.67 -15.52
CA TYR A 611 -30.10 -3.69 -14.81
C TYR A 611 -29.17 -4.73 -14.19
N VAL A 612 -29.12 -4.76 -12.85
CA VAL A 612 -28.25 -5.64 -12.04
C VAL A 612 -28.97 -5.91 -10.70
N PRO A 613 -30.06 -6.70 -10.68
CA PRO A 613 -30.85 -6.92 -9.47
C PRO A 613 -30.05 -7.63 -8.37
N GLU A 614 -29.02 -8.42 -8.71
CA GLU A 614 -28.14 -9.10 -7.76
C GLU A 614 -27.27 -8.12 -6.93
N LEU A 615 -27.24 -6.85 -7.31
CA LEU A 615 -26.60 -5.78 -6.55
C LEU A 615 -27.42 -5.35 -5.33
N VAL A 616 -28.76 -5.41 -5.42
CA VAL A 616 -29.68 -4.86 -4.43
C VAL A 616 -29.50 -5.50 -3.05
N PRO A 617 -29.43 -6.85 -2.90
CA PRO A 617 -29.14 -7.47 -1.61
C PRO A 617 -27.77 -7.11 -1.04
N ILE A 618 -26.78 -6.80 -1.89
CA ILE A 618 -25.43 -6.40 -1.44
C ILE A 618 -25.47 -4.98 -0.87
N ILE A 619 -26.20 -4.06 -1.52
CA ILE A 619 -26.39 -2.70 -1.03
C ILE A 619 -27.16 -2.72 0.30
N ILE A 620 -28.30 -3.41 0.37
CA ILE A 620 -29.12 -3.52 1.61
C ILE A 620 -28.26 -4.02 2.79
N ASN A 621 -27.46 -5.07 2.59
CA ASN A 621 -26.56 -5.57 3.64
C ASN A 621 -25.44 -4.57 4.00
N SER A 622 -25.00 -3.72 3.06
CA SER A 622 -24.01 -2.67 3.31
C SER A 622 -24.60 -1.48 4.09
N MET A 623 -25.88 -1.19 3.93
CA MET A 623 -26.60 -0.13 4.67
C MET A 623 -26.67 -0.41 6.18
N LYS A 624 -26.51 -1.66 6.63
CA LYS A 624 -26.37 -1.98 8.06
C LYS A 624 -25.29 -1.16 8.77
N LEU A 625 -24.16 -0.90 8.10
CA LEU A 625 -23.04 -0.13 8.66
C LEU A 625 -23.05 1.35 8.23
N PHE A 626 -24.13 1.83 7.60
CA PHE A 626 -24.24 3.20 7.09
C PHE A 626 -23.81 4.31 8.07
N PRO A 627 -24.21 4.31 9.36
CA PRO A 627 -23.79 5.34 10.32
C PRO A 627 -22.28 5.34 10.60
N CYS A 628 -21.58 4.25 10.33
CA CYS A 628 -20.13 4.16 10.50
C CYS A 628 -19.36 4.62 9.26
N TRP A 629 -19.81 4.29 8.04
CA TRP A 629 -19.07 4.60 6.80
C TRP A 629 -19.48 5.90 6.08
N SER A 630 -20.56 6.58 6.47
CA SER A 630 -21.03 7.84 5.87
C SER A 630 -21.04 9.01 6.85
N SER A 631 -21.24 10.23 6.37
CA SER A 631 -21.41 11.42 7.22
C SER A 631 -22.79 11.55 7.88
N ILE A 632 -23.69 10.58 7.73
CA ILE A 632 -25.09 10.66 8.19
C ILE A 632 -25.22 11.05 9.68
N MET A 633 -24.30 10.57 10.52
CA MET A 633 -24.31 10.87 11.96
C MET A 633 -23.52 12.14 12.34
N VAL A 634 -22.83 12.82 11.42
CA VAL A 634 -21.96 13.97 11.76
C VAL A 634 -22.76 15.11 12.40
N ASN A 635 -23.98 15.38 11.92
CA ASN A 635 -24.86 16.39 12.49
C ASN A 635 -25.30 16.00 13.93
N VAL A 636 -25.70 14.74 14.14
CA VAL A 636 -26.06 14.19 15.46
C VAL A 636 -24.87 14.25 16.43
N PHE A 637 -23.66 13.94 15.96
CA PHE A 637 -22.45 14.04 16.79
C PHE A 637 -21.99 15.49 17.02
N GLY A 638 -22.27 16.42 16.11
CA GLY A 638 -21.77 17.79 16.16
C GLY A 638 -20.24 17.86 15.97
N PHE A 639 -19.62 16.76 15.53
CA PHE A 639 -18.19 16.64 15.28
C PHE A 639 -17.90 15.41 14.41
N GLY A 640 -16.69 15.39 13.83
CA GLY A 640 -16.21 14.33 12.94
C GLY A 640 -16.06 14.85 11.51
N GLU A 641 -15.10 14.29 10.79
CA GLU A 641 -14.87 14.60 9.37
C GLU A 641 -15.88 13.83 8.50
N GLU A 642 -16.33 14.45 7.40
CA GLU A 642 -17.23 13.82 6.42
C GLU A 642 -16.60 12.53 5.85
N ILE A 643 -15.31 12.59 5.52
CA ILE A 643 -14.51 11.45 5.07
C ILE A 643 -13.60 10.98 6.21
N ALA A 644 -13.90 9.83 6.81
CA ALA A 644 -13.00 9.19 7.76
C ALA A 644 -11.89 8.39 7.04
N SER A 645 -10.65 8.50 7.55
CA SER A 645 -9.46 7.91 6.95
C SER A 645 -8.53 7.27 7.99
N SER A 646 -8.12 6.04 7.73
CA SER A 646 -7.14 5.25 8.49
C SER A 646 -5.71 5.42 7.96
N CYS A 647 -5.48 6.29 6.97
CA CYS A 647 -4.17 6.45 6.31
C CYS A 647 -2.98 6.67 7.28
N ARG A 648 -3.24 7.20 8.48
CA ARG A 648 -2.27 7.32 9.58
C ARG A 648 -1.74 5.97 10.05
N ILE A 649 -2.59 4.98 10.29
CA ILE A 649 -2.18 3.65 10.76
C ILE A 649 -1.62 2.79 9.61
N GLU A 650 -2.18 2.88 8.40
CA GLU A 650 -1.58 2.24 7.22
C GLU A 650 -0.15 2.75 6.95
N SER A 651 0.04 4.08 6.97
CA SER A 651 1.34 4.72 6.80
C SER A 651 2.30 4.35 7.93
N HIS A 652 1.80 4.23 9.17
CA HIS A 652 2.58 3.75 10.31
C HIS A 652 3.05 2.30 10.13
N PHE A 653 2.17 1.36 9.78
CA PHE A 653 2.54 -0.03 9.51
C PHE A 653 3.51 -0.16 8.32
N ASN A 654 3.34 0.67 7.28
CA ASN A 654 4.28 0.76 6.17
C ASN A 654 5.67 1.26 6.64
N ASN A 655 5.72 2.30 7.48
CA ASN A 655 6.94 2.82 8.09
C ASN A 655 7.64 1.74 8.94
N LEU A 656 6.88 1.07 9.81
CA LEU A 656 7.38 0.01 10.70
C LEU A 656 8.00 -1.14 9.88
N LYS A 657 7.29 -1.69 8.89
CA LYS A 657 7.77 -2.83 8.09
C LYS A 657 8.91 -2.47 7.15
N ASN A 658 8.81 -1.33 6.44
CA ASN A 658 9.71 -1.02 5.32
C ASN A 658 10.84 -0.03 5.66
N ARG A 659 10.81 0.60 6.84
CA ARG A 659 11.89 1.48 7.34
C ARG A 659 12.48 0.97 8.65
N VAL A 660 11.69 0.82 9.70
CA VAL A 660 12.17 0.42 11.04
C VAL A 660 12.71 -1.02 11.02
N LEU A 661 11.96 -1.95 10.44
CA LEU A 661 12.32 -3.38 10.34
C LEU A 661 12.99 -3.73 9.00
N LYS A 662 13.44 -2.74 8.21
CA LYS A 662 13.97 -2.91 6.85
C LYS A 662 15.14 -3.90 6.76
N ASN A 663 15.99 -3.93 7.78
CA ASN A 663 17.20 -4.76 7.82
C ASN A 663 16.96 -6.15 8.45
N GLU A 664 15.70 -6.49 8.75
CA GLU A 664 15.31 -7.72 9.42
C GLU A 664 14.73 -8.76 8.45
N GLU A 665 15.05 -10.03 8.69
CA GLU A 665 14.43 -11.16 7.99
C GLU A 665 13.06 -11.45 8.62
N LEU A 666 12.05 -10.63 8.27
CA LEU A 666 10.64 -10.85 8.63
C LEU A 666 10.16 -12.23 8.15
N PRO A 667 9.37 -12.98 8.93
CA PRO A 667 8.90 -12.65 10.29
C PRO A 667 10.00 -12.81 11.37
N ILE A 668 9.92 -12.01 12.45
CA ILE A 668 10.85 -11.98 13.60
C ILE A 668 10.32 -12.82 14.77
N ARG A 669 11.18 -13.21 15.73
CA ARG A 669 10.78 -13.88 16.99
C ARG A 669 10.12 -12.86 17.93
N VAL A 670 9.04 -13.22 18.62
CA VAL A 670 8.17 -12.24 19.30
C VAL A 670 8.86 -11.37 20.35
N ASP A 671 9.73 -11.93 21.18
CA ASP A 671 10.55 -11.18 22.15
C ASP A 671 11.43 -10.13 21.46
N SER A 672 12.15 -10.54 20.41
CA SER A 672 13.03 -9.65 19.63
C SER A 672 12.28 -8.63 18.77
N LEU A 673 10.96 -8.80 18.56
CA LEU A 673 10.12 -7.77 17.95
C LEU A 673 9.69 -6.75 19.01
N VAL A 674 9.17 -7.20 20.16
CA VAL A 674 8.75 -6.32 21.27
C VAL A 674 9.92 -5.45 21.74
N GLU A 675 11.12 -6.03 21.89
CA GLU A 675 12.36 -5.32 22.23
C GLU A 675 12.58 -4.10 21.29
N LYS A 676 12.62 -4.35 19.97
CA LYS A 676 12.83 -3.32 18.95
C LYS A 676 11.70 -2.31 18.85
N MET A 677 10.47 -2.72 19.09
CA MET A 677 9.33 -1.81 19.10
C MET A 677 9.37 -0.88 20.32
N LEU A 678 9.73 -1.40 21.50
CA LEU A 678 9.91 -0.59 22.71
C LEU A 678 11.07 0.40 22.56
N GLU A 679 12.21 -0.02 21.98
CA GLU A 679 13.33 0.88 21.65
C GLU A 679 12.91 1.98 20.66
N HIS A 680 12.24 1.61 19.56
CA HIS A 680 11.78 2.55 18.54
C HIS A 680 10.78 3.56 19.11
N TYR A 681 9.74 3.09 19.80
CA TYR A 681 8.73 3.95 20.42
C TYR A 681 9.31 4.84 21.52
N ALA A 682 10.29 4.38 22.29
CA ALA A 682 10.96 5.22 23.28
C ALA A 682 11.63 6.43 22.60
N GLY A 683 12.40 6.20 21.52
CA GLY A 683 13.04 7.29 20.77
C GLY A 683 12.04 8.21 20.04
N ASP A 684 11.07 7.63 19.33
CA ASP A 684 10.09 8.36 18.52
C ASP A 684 9.20 9.27 19.38
N HIS A 685 8.71 8.74 20.51
CA HIS A 685 7.84 9.50 21.42
C HIS A 685 8.60 10.55 22.25
N LEU A 686 9.90 10.36 22.52
CA LEU A 686 10.76 11.41 23.09
C LEU A 686 10.93 12.59 22.13
N LEU A 687 11.15 12.33 20.83
CA LEU A 687 11.24 13.37 19.81
C LEU A 687 9.91 14.13 19.68
N LEU A 688 8.79 13.41 19.66
CA LEU A 688 7.46 14.02 19.61
C LEU A 688 7.17 14.91 20.83
N HIS A 689 7.51 14.44 22.05
CA HIS A 689 7.34 15.20 23.30
C HIS A 689 8.25 16.43 23.38
N ALA A 690 9.47 16.35 22.85
CA ALA A 690 10.34 17.52 22.73
C ALA A 690 9.75 18.57 21.76
N LEU A 691 9.19 18.13 20.63
CA LEU A 691 8.57 19.02 19.64
C LEU A 691 7.29 19.70 20.15
N THR A 692 6.48 19.04 21.00
CA THR A 692 5.36 19.71 21.68
C THR A 692 5.85 20.83 22.60
N ASN A 693 6.84 20.56 23.45
CA ASN A 693 7.31 21.52 24.44
C ASN A 693 7.93 22.76 23.77
N VAL A 694 8.73 22.57 22.70
CA VAL A 694 9.34 23.71 21.97
C VAL A 694 8.29 24.62 21.33
N LYS A 695 7.18 24.05 20.82
CA LYS A 695 6.07 24.86 20.29
C LYS A 695 5.35 25.64 21.40
N GLU A 696 5.15 25.03 22.57
CA GLU A 696 4.54 25.70 23.72
C GLU A 696 5.43 26.81 24.28
N SER A 697 6.74 26.60 24.41
CA SER A 697 7.68 27.65 24.83
C SER A 697 7.70 28.81 23.84
N ARG A 698 7.66 28.55 22.52
CA ARG A 698 7.55 29.61 21.51
C ARG A 698 6.21 30.34 21.54
N ALA A 699 5.09 29.63 21.72
CA ALA A 699 3.78 30.25 21.84
C ALA A 699 3.70 31.14 23.10
N ALA A 700 4.27 30.69 24.22
CA ALA A 700 4.39 31.47 25.44
C ALA A 700 5.29 32.71 25.27
N GLN A 701 6.39 32.61 24.50
CA GLN A 701 7.24 33.76 24.19
C GLN A 701 6.54 34.80 23.30
N LEU A 702 5.81 34.36 22.26
CA LEU A 702 5.04 35.27 21.39
C LEU A 702 3.93 36.00 22.18
N LEU A 703 3.25 35.31 23.10
CA LEU A 703 2.28 35.91 24.02
C LEU A 703 2.89 36.90 25.03
N VAL A 704 4.21 36.87 25.24
CA VAL A 704 4.93 37.86 26.07
C VAL A 704 5.39 39.07 25.24
N GLU A 705 5.66 38.88 23.95
CA GLU A 705 6.02 39.98 23.03
C GLU A 705 4.81 40.89 22.71
N ASP A 706 3.60 40.32 22.53
CA ASP A 706 2.37 41.11 22.28
C ASP A 706 1.94 42.01 23.47
N VAL A 707 2.40 41.74 24.69
CA VAL A 707 2.03 42.49 25.91
C VAL A 707 2.86 43.77 26.09
N GLN A 708 3.91 44.01 25.30
CA GLN A 708 4.76 45.21 25.41
C GLN A 708 4.19 46.49 24.74
N SER A 709 2.89 46.52 24.40
CA SER A 709 2.28 47.62 23.62
C SER A 709 1.13 48.38 24.30
N LEU A 710 1.02 48.32 25.63
CA LEU A 710 0.09 49.18 26.41
C LEU A 710 0.80 49.94 27.54
N PRO A 711 0.46 51.22 27.81
CA PRO A 711 1.15 52.01 28.84
C PRO A 711 0.80 51.53 30.24
N ILE A 712 1.82 51.46 31.09
CA ILE A 712 1.67 51.17 32.51
C ILE A 712 1.06 52.41 33.19
N ILE A 713 -0.06 52.23 33.90
CA ILE A 713 -0.47 53.11 34.99
C ILE A 713 -0.16 52.37 36.29
N ILE A 714 0.74 52.95 37.09
CA ILE A 714 1.07 52.49 38.43
C ILE A 714 0.24 53.32 39.41
N GLU A 715 -0.49 52.67 40.31
CA GLU A 715 -0.67 53.19 41.66
C GLU A 715 -0.39 52.05 42.66
N ASP A 716 0.33 52.40 43.72
CA ASP A 716 0.81 51.53 44.79
C ASP A 716 -0.35 50.99 45.67
N ASP A 717 -0.22 49.81 46.28
CA ASP A 717 0.50 49.73 47.56
C ASP A 717 0.73 48.29 48.08
N CYS A 718 1.54 48.21 49.13
CA CYS A 718 2.19 47.02 49.66
C CYS A 718 1.29 46.09 50.49
N ILE A 719 1.69 44.82 50.65
CA ILE A 719 2.28 44.29 51.91
C ILE A 719 2.77 42.85 51.75
N LYS A 720 3.87 42.52 52.46
CA LYS A 720 4.51 41.20 52.47
C LYS A 720 3.91 40.29 53.55
N SER A 721 3.92 38.98 53.27
CA SER A 721 4.14 37.85 54.20
C SER A 721 3.59 37.94 55.64
N ASN A 722 2.77 36.97 56.03
CA ASN A 722 3.15 36.01 57.09
C ASN A 722 2.25 34.77 57.13
N ILE A 723 2.82 33.68 57.63
CA ILE A 723 2.19 32.39 57.94
C ILE A 723 1.56 32.51 59.35
N PRO A 724 0.43 31.84 59.64
CA PRO A 724 0.50 30.76 60.61
C PRO A 724 -0.33 29.52 60.23
N GLU A 725 -0.01 28.41 60.90
CA GLU A 725 -0.73 27.15 60.86
C GLU A 725 -1.99 27.17 61.76
N ASP A 726 -2.75 26.07 61.64
CA ASP A 726 -3.65 25.46 62.64
C ASP A 726 -5.17 25.77 62.72
N ASP A 727 -5.88 24.64 62.61
CA ASP A 727 -7.02 24.13 63.39
C ASP A 727 -8.51 24.36 63.04
N SER A 728 -9.24 23.24 63.18
CA SER A 728 -10.68 23.04 63.44
C SER A 728 -11.75 23.12 62.30
N ASN A 729 -12.18 21.91 61.87
CA ASN A 729 -13.58 21.40 61.89
C ASN A 729 -14.76 22.35 61.54
N THR A 730 -15.65 22.05 60.57
CA THR A 730 -16.54 20.87 60.62
C THR A 730 -17.28 20.54 59.30
N ASN A 731 -17.38 19.23 59.01
CA ASN A 731 -18.49 18.48 58.39
C ASN A 731 -19.38 19.08 57.27
N ASN A 732 -19.35 18.39 56.11
CA ASN A 732 -20.54 17.62 55.70
C ASN A 732 -20.16 16.38 54.86
N SER A 733 -20.63 15.20 55.28
CA SER A 733 -20.29 13.90 54.70
C SER A 733 -21.47 13.28 53.95
N LYS A 734 -21.17 12.55 52.87
CA LYS A 734 -21.96 11.45 52.28
C LYS A 734 -21.23 10.92 51.04
N THR A 735 -20.88 9.66 50.81
CA THR A 735 -20.73 8.43 51.59
C THR A 735 -20.00 7.50 50.60
N ILE A 736 -18.87 6.92 50.99
CA ILE A 736 -18.14 5.95 50.16
C ILE A 736 -18.92 4.62 50.13
N ARG A 737 -19.11 4.02 48.95
CA ARG A 737 -19.47 2.58 48.85
C ARG A 737 -18.20 1.74 48.73
N SER A 738 -18.13 0.69 49.55
CA SER A 738 -16.92 -0.09 49.82
C SER A 738 -16.92 -1.46 49.14
N LEU A 739 -15.82 -1.78 48.45
CA LEU A 739 -15.03 -3.03 48.48
C LEU A 739 -15.68 -4.42 48.76
N LYS A 740 -16.98 -4.65 48.57
CA LYS A 740 -17.62 -5.98 48.75
C LYS A 740 -18.20 -6.63 47.49
N ASP A 741 -18.27 -5.93 46.36
CA ASP A 741 -18.97 -6.41 45.16
C ASP A 741 -18.07 -7.16 44.14
N ILE A 742 -16.99 -7.80 44.58
CA ILE A 742 -15.99 -8.45 43.69
C ILE A 742 -15.82 -9.97 43.92
N GLU A 743 -16.33 -10.54 45.02
CA GLU A 743 -16.18 -11.99 45.29
C GLU A 743 -17.29 -12.89 44.70
N SER A 744 -18.34 -12.33 44.06
CA SER A 744 -19.44 -13.11 43.48
C SER A 744 -19.22 -13.62 42.04
N PHE A 745 -18.02 -13.44 41.47
CA PHE A 745 -17.78 -13.68 40.03
C PHE A 745 -17.23 -15.08 39.67
N TYR A 746 -17.18 -16.03 40.60
CA TYR A 746 -16.65 -17.39 40.35
C TYR A 746 -17.63 -18.55 40.51
N ASP A 747 -18.78 -18.36 41.17
CA ASP A 747 -19.81 -19.39 41.29
C ASP A 747 -20.98 -19.11 40.34
N ASN A 748 -20.90 -19.64 39.12
CA ASN A 748 -22.03 -19.94 38.24
C ASN A 748 -21.59 -20.84 37.08
N ILE A 749 -21.24 -22.09 37.41
CA ILE A 749 -21.32 -23.20 36.45
C ILE A 749 -22.77 -23.71 36.55
N PRO A 750 -23.57 -23.72 35.47
CA PRO A 750 -24.91 -24.30 35.52
C PRO A 750 -24.79 -25.81 35.74
N SER A 751 -25.20 -26.28 36.92
CA SER A 751 -25.54 -27.68 37.17
C SER A 751 -27.02 -27.88 36.91
N ASP A 752 -27.40 -28.98 36.24
CA ASP A 752 -28.79 -29.35 36.04
C ASP A 752 -29.52 -29.48 37.39
N ASN A 753 -30.65 -28.79 37.55
CA ASN A 753 -31.89 -29.43 38.03
C ASN A 753 -33.13 -28.54 37.87
N SER A 754 -34.27 -29.24 37.91
CA SER A 754 -35.62 -28.86 37.50
C SER A 754 -36.41 -27.93 38.43
N ASN A 755 -37.45 -27.32 37.83
CA ASN A 755 -38.69 -26.79 38.44
C ASN A 755 -38.60 -25.46 39.19
N GLU A 756 -39.16 -24.40 38.60
CA GLU A 756 -40.47 -23.85 39.02
C GLU A 756 -41.05 -22.98 37.88
N LEU A 757 -42.37 -22.89 37.80
CA LEU A 757 -43.13 -22.12 36.80
C LEU A 757 -43.75 -20.91 37.50
N ASP A 758 -43.74 -19.75 36.86
CA ASP A 758 -44.75 -18.70 37.08
C ASP A 758 -44.91 -17.83 35.82
N GLU A 759 -46.10 -17.25 35.67
CA GLU A 759 -46.70 -16.75 34.42
C GLU A 759 -46.22 -15.32 34.05
N VAL A 760 -46.16 -14.92 32.77
CA VAL A 760 -47.15 -14.13 31.98
C VAL A 760 -46.37 -13.57 30.74
N SER A 761 -46.84 -13.41 29.49
CA SER A 761 -48.14 -13.62 28.80
C SER A 761 -47.95 -14.14 27.34
N ASP A 762 -49.05 -14.31 26.62
CA ASP A 762 -49.26 -14.12 25.17
C ASP A 762 -48.14 -14.54 24.21
N CYS A 763 -48.01 -15.86 24.03
CA CYS A 763 -47.27 -16.46 22.93
C CYS A 763 -48.23 -17.21 21.99
N VAL A 764 -48.08 -17.00 20.67
CA VAL A 764 -48.90 -17.64 19.62
C VAL A 764 -48.96 -19.15 19.83
N GLN A 765 -50.15 -19.68 20.14
CA GLN A 765 -50.31 -21.09 20.51
C GLN A 765 -49.94 -22.03 19.37
N CYS A 766 -49.12 -23.04 19.68
CA CYS A 766 -48.88 -24.13 18.74
C CYS A 766 -50.06 -25.10 18.80
N ILE A 767 -50.83 -25.18 17.70
CA ILE A 767 -52.03 -26.02 17.54
C ILE A 767 -51.81 -27.48 18.00
N ALA A 768 -50.62 -28.05 17.78
CA ALA A 768 -50.31 -29.42 18.22
C ALA A 768 -50.23 -29.58 19.76
N CYS A 769 -49.76 -28.55 20.47
CA CYS A 769 -49.77 -28.51 21.93
C CYS A 769 -51.19 -28.30 22.48
N GLU A 770 -51.98 -27.48 21.80
CA GLU A 770 -53.37 -27.18 22.15
C GLU A 770 -54.29 -28.40 21.95
N ASN A 771 -54.04 -29.19 20.91
CA ASN A 771 -54.75 -30.45 20.64
C ASN A 771 -54.28 -31.64 21.51
N GLY A 772 -53.20 -31.50 22.29
CA GLY A 772 -52.66 -32.57 23.13
C GLY A 772 -51.94 -33.70 22.37
N ASP A 773 -51.47 -33.44 21.14
CA ASP A 773 -50.82 -34.45 20.30
C ASP A 773 -49.45 -34.87 20.87
N LEU A 774 -49.27 -36.16 21.14
CA LEU A 774 -48.04 -36.70 21.74
C LEU A 774 -46.83 -36.64 20.76
N PRO A 775 -45.66 -36.14 21.21
CA PRO A 775 -44.52 -35.90 20.33
C PRO A 775 -43.84 -37.20 19.87
N THR A 776 -43.97 -37.51 18.57
CA THR A 776 -43.30 -38.65 17.90
C THR A 776 -41.78 -38.47 17.72
N GLY A 777 -41.21 -37.33 18.13
CA GLY A 777 -39.80 -36.98 17.95
C GLY A 777 -39.38 -36.66 16.50
N LEU A 778 -40.32 -36.74 15.54
CA LEU A 778 -40.07 -36.53 14.11
C LEU A 778 -39.68 -35.09 13.76
N HIS A 779 -40.33 -34.11 14.39
CA HIS A 779 -40.06 -32.69 14.14
C HIS A 779 -38.79 -32.26 14.88
N ARG A 780 -37.86 -31.63 14.16
CA ARG A 780 -36.61 -31.11 14.69
C ARG A 780 -36.47 -29.62 14.38
N CYS A 781 -35.88 -28.88 15.32
CA CYS A 781 -35.55 -27.48 15.11
C CYS A 781 -34.54 -27.33 13.95
N SER A 782 -34.90 -26.53 12.95
CA SER A 782 -34.11 -26.31 11.73
C SER A 782 -32.73 -25.68 11.99
N ASN A 783 -32.52 -25.08 13.17
CA ASN A 783 -31.27 -24.41 13.56
C ASN A 783 -30.38 -25.31 14.46
N CYS A 784 -30.92 -25.87 15.54
CA CYS A 784 -30.13 -26.65 16.52
C CYS A 784 -30.33 -28.18 16.42
N ASN A 785 -31.19 -28.66 15.53
CA ASN A 785 -31.48 -30.07 15.22
C ASN A 785 -31.96 -30.94 16.42
N LYS A 786 -32.30 -30.31 17.55
CA LYS A 786 -33.01 -30.93 18.68
C LYS A 786 -34.47 -31.21 18.31
N SER A 787 -35.03 -32.32 18.78
CA SER A 787 -36.45 -32.62 18.63
C SER A 787 -37.29 -31.57 19.36
N VAL A 788 -38.23 -30.94 18.64
CA VAL A 788 -39.22 -30.03 19.21
C VAL A 788 -40.39 -30.82 19.77
N HIS A 789 -41.14 -30.24 20.71
CA HIS A 789 -42.20 -30.87 21.51
C HIS A 789 -41.74 -31.95 22.51
N LEU A 790 -40.50 -32.46 22.42
CA LEU A 790 -39.96 -33.42 23.39
C LEU A 790 -39.29 -32.74 24.62
N ILE A 791 -38.78 -31.52 24.46
CA ILE A 791 -38.04 -30.75 25.50
C ILE A 791 -38.48 -29.27 25.51
N GLY A 792 -39.51 -28.90 24.73
CA GLY A 792 -40.01 -27.52 24.62
C GLY A 792 -40.71 -27.23 23.29
N CYS A 793 -41.49 -26.14 23.26
CA CYS A 793 -42.33 -25.76 22.11
C CYS A 793 -41.53 -25.12 20.95
N SER A 794 -42.21 -24.82 19.85
CA SER A 794 -41.62 -24.35 18.59
C SER A 794 -42.59 -23.54 17.75
N VAL A 795 -42.07 -22.59 16.98
CA VAL A 795 -42.81 -21.84 15.95
C VAL A 795 -42.60 -22.44 14.56
N SER A 796 -43.64 -22.30 13.72
CA SER A 796 -43.59 -22.56 12.28
C SER A 796 -42.78 -21.48 11.56
N LEU A 797 -41.98 -21.87 10.55
CA LEU A 797 -41.39 -20.88 9.65
C LEU A 797 -42.47 -20.29 8.73
N ALA A 798 -42.51 -18.97 8.58
CA ALA A 798 -43.44 -18.31 7.67
C ALA A 798 -43.34 -18.90 6.24
N ASN A 799 -44.48 -19.10 5.60
CA ASN A 799 -44.66 -19.69 4.27
C ASN A 799 -44.31 -21.20 4.16
N THR A 800 -44.62 -22.01 5.17
CA THR A 800 -44.64 -23.48 5.06
C THR A 800 -46.01 -24.06 5.36
N GLU A 801 -46.47 -25.02 4.54
CA GLU A 801 -47.72 -25.75 4.75
C GLU A 801 -47.68 -26.56 6.06
N VAL A 802 -48.76 -26.50 6.84
CA VAL A 802 -48.87 -27.16 8.15
C VAL A 802 -49.05 -28.67 7.94
N GLY A 803 -48.08 -29.47 8.38
CA GLY A 803 -48.13 -30.93 8.18
C GLY A 803 -46.93 -31.72 8.70
N CYS A 804 -47.01 -33.05 8.58
CA CYS A 804 -45.95 -33.95 9.01
C CYS A 804 -44.67 -33.74 8.17
N GLY A 805 -43.61 -33.21 8.79
CA GLY A 805 -42.37 -32.80 8.12
C GLY A 805 -42.17 -31.29 8.00
N GLU A 806 -43.11 -30.47 8.49
CA GLU A 806 -42.97 -29.00 8.57
C GLU A 806 -41.67 -28.57 9.28
N LYS A 807 -40.97 -27.59 8.69
CA LYS A 807 -39.73 -27.03 9.24
C LYS A 807 -40.05 -26.02 10.35
N ARG A 808 -39.66 -26.37 11.58
CA ARG A 808 -39.91 -25.55 12.78
C ARG A 808 -38.62 -24.99 13.37
N LEU A 809 -38.75 -23.95 14.20
CA LEU A 809 -37.70 -23.43 15.08
C LEU A 809 -38.14 -23.61 16.54
N CYS A 810 -37.29 -24.16 17.40
CA CYS A 810 -37.59 -24.15 18.84
C CYS A 810 -37.56 -22.70 19.36
N LEU A 811 -38.35 -22.38 20.39
CA LEU A 811 -38.44 -21.02 20.95
C LEU A 811 -37.07 -20.40 21.26
N ALA A 812 -36.16 -21.19 21.83
CA ALA A 812 -34.78 -20.77 22.12
C ALA A 812 -33.91 -20.48 20.87
N CYS A 813 -34.29 -20.92 19.67
CA CYS A 813 -33.64 -20.56 18.40
C CYS A 813 -34.38 -19.47 17.62
N ASP A 814 -35.62 -19.17 18.02
CA ASP A 814 -36.45 -18.11 17.47
C ASP A 814 -36.09 -16.75 18.11
N GLN A 815 -35.93 -16.74 19.45
CA GLN A 815 -35.48 -15.59 20.23
C GLN A 815 -33.98 -15.21 20.03
N ILE A 816 -33.23 -15.98 19.24
CA ILE A 816 -31.81 -15.71 18.98
C ILE A 816 -31.66 -14.79 17.76
N ASP A 817 -31.28 -13.54 18.02
CA ASP A 817 -30.81 -12.65 16.97
C ASP A 817 -29.52 -13.21 16.34
N LYS A 818 -29.66 -13.58 15.07
CA LYS A 818 -28.59 -14.15 14.24
C LYS A 818 -27.40 -13.20 14.06
N ASP A 819 -27.60 -11.90 14.15
CA ASP A 819 -26.54 -10.91 14.00
C ASP A 819 -25.77 -10.70 15.32
N ILE A 820 -26.43 -10.79 16.49
CA ILE A 820 -25.75 -10.88 17.80
C ILE A 820 -24.91 -12.17 17.92
N VAL A 821 -25.39 -13.30 17.40
CA VAL A 821 -24.59 -14.55 17.35
C VAL A 821 -23.38 -14.41 16.42
N LYS A 822 -23.53 -13.80 15.25
CA LYS A 822 -22.38 -13.52 14.36
C LYS A 822 -21.38 -12.57 15.02
N GLU A 823 -21.85 -11.58 15.79
CA GLU A 823 -21.00 -10.64 16.51
C GLU A 823 -20.21 -11.34 17.63
N SER A 824 -20.89 -12.05 18.52
CA SER A 824 -20.28 -12.81 19.64
C SER A 824 -19.33 -13.92 19.20
N THR A 825 -19.47 -14.43 17.97
CA THR A 825 -18.55 -15.41 17.36
C THR A 825 -17.61 -14.80 16.31
N ALA A 826 -17.57 -13.46 16.18
CA ALA A 826 -16.75 -12.78 15.20
C ALA A 826 -15.26 -12.95 15.50
N VAL A 827 -14.49 -13.34 14.49
CA VAL A 827 -13.03 -13.47 14.53
C VAL A 827 -12.44 -12.79 13.30
N GLU A 828 -11.33 -12.06 13.48
CA GLU A 828 -10.62 -11.40 12.38
C GLU A 828 -10.12 -12.38 11.32
N ASN A 829 -10.83 -12.45 10.18
CA ASN A 829 -10.51 -13.33 9.06
C ASN A 829 -9.60 -12.64 8.04
N TRP A 830 -8.33 -12.46 8.42
CA TRP A 830 -7.27 -11.91 7.57
C TRP A 830 -6.93 -12.84 6.38
N ASN A 831 -7.76 -12.79 5.33
CA ASN A 831 -7.72 -13.62 4.13
C ASN A 831 -6.35 -13.61 3.41
N ARG A 832 -5.46 -14.52 3.82
CA ARG A 832 -4.16 -14.88 3.19
C ARG A 832 -3.19 -13.73 2.86
N LYS A 833 -3.41 -12.49 3.35
CA LYS A 833 -2.45 -11.35 3.24
C LYS A 833 -1.07 -11.63 3.88
N GLY A 834 -0.93 -12.72 4.64
CA GLY A 834 0.36 -13.18 5.21
C GLY A 834 1.34 -13.82 4.21
N SER A 835 0.92 -14.16 2.99
CA SER A 835 1.86 -14.54 1.93
C SER A 835 2.36 -13.29 1.19
N SER A 836 3.69 -13.13 1.08
CA SER A 836 4.33 -12.01 0.39
C SER A 836 3.91 -11.93 -1.09
N GLN A 837 2.86 -11.19 -1.41
CA GLN A 837 2.47 -10.87 -2.79
C GLN A 837 3.49 -9.91 -3.41
N LYS A 838 4.57 -10.48 -3.93
CA LYS A 838 5.47 -9.78 -4.85
C LYS A 838 4.74 -9.54 -6.17
N ASN A 839 4.75 -8.29 -6.60
CA ASN A 839 4.64 -7.85 -7.99
C ASN A 839 3.39 -8.29 -8.77
N SER A 840 2.30 -7.52 -8.63
CA SER A 840 1.46 -7.21 -9.81
C SER A 840 1.39 -5.69 -9.99
N THR A 841 2.30 -5.14 -10.80
CA THR A 841 2.36 -3.73 -11.22
C THR A 841 1.26 -3.39 -12.24
N ARG A 842 0.00 -3.67 -11.90
CA ARG A 842 -1.13 -2.93 -12.47
C ARG A 842 -1.41 -1.75 -11.54
N ARG A 843 -1.20 -0.51 -12.02
CA ARG A 843 -1.79 0.67 -11.39
C ARG A 843 -3.32 0.52 -11.46
N LEU A 844 -3.94 0.05 -10.36
CA LEU A 844 -5.37 0.26 -10.18
C LEU A 844 -5.62 1.79 -10.11
N ARG A 845 -6.78 2.24 -10.58
CA ARG A 845 -7.22 3.62 -10.30
C ARG A 845 -7.31 3.77 -8.77
N SER A 846 -6.82 4.89 -8.24
CA SER A 846 -6.96 5.20 -6.82
C SER A 846 -8.44 5.19 -6.45
N THR A 847 -8.82 4.55 -5.34
CA THR A 847 -10.21 4.50 -4.87
C THR A 847 -10.76 5.90 -4.59
N THR A 848 -9.90 6.83 -4.15
CA THR A 848 -10.22 8.26 -4.02
C THR A 848 -10.79 8.91 -5.29
N SER A 849 -10.48 8.40 -6.50
CA SER A 849 -11.00 8.97 -7.76
C SER A 849 -12.51 8.83 -7.93
N TYR A 850 -13.18 7.95 -7.15
CA TYR A 850 -14.63 7.82 -7.13
C TYR A 850 -15.32 8.81 -6.18
N LEU A 851 -14.59 9.34 -5.19
CA LEU A 851 -15.10 10.35 -4.24
C LEU A 851 -15.12 11.75 -4.87
N ASN A 852 -14.18 12.03 -5.77
CA ASN A 852 -14.14 13.30 -6.50
C ASN A 852 -15.34 13.39 -7.46
N LYS A 853 -16.05 14.53 -7.43
CA LYS A 853 -17.05 14.92 -8.43
C LYS A 853 -16.48 14.83 -9.85
N GLN A 854 -17.31 14.51 -10.82
CA GLN A 854 -16.91 14.33 -12.21
C GLN A 854 -17.77 15.20 -13.15
N PRO A 855 -17.27 16.39 -13.55
CA PRO A 855 -17.85 17.18 -14.63
C PRO A 855 -18.17 16.33 -15.86
N GLY A 856 -19.18 16.74 -16.64
CA GLY A 856 -19.60 16.07 -17.87
C GLY A 856 -20.16 14.66 -17.73
N PHE A 857 -20.26 14.08 -16.53
CA PHE A 857 -20.87 12.76 -16.30
C PHE A 857 -22.37 12.73 -16.64
N ASN A 858 -23.07 13.87 -16.54
CA ASN A 858 -24.43 14.10 -17.09
C ASN A 858 -24.51 14.02 -18.62
N LYS A 859 -23.42 14.29 -19.34
CA LYS A 859 -23.33 14.21 -20.81
C LYS A 859 -22.98 12.79 -21.30
N ILE A 860 -22.90 11.79 -20.41
CA ILE A 860 -22.52 10.41 -20.74
C ILE A 860 -23.75 9.52 -21.00
N ASP A 861 -23.82 8.96 -22.21
CA ASP A 861 -24.71 7.86 -22.57
C ASP A 861 -24.34 6.57 -21.79
N LEU A 862 -25.14 6.18 -20.79
CA LEU A 862 -24.83 5.02 -19.96
C LEU A 862 -25.03 3.66 -20.68
N ASN A 863 -25.71 3.64 -21.82
CA ASN A 863 -26.05 2.42 -22.57
C ASN A 863 -24.95 2.00 -23.57
N LYS A 864 -24.03 2.92 -23.94
CA LYS A 864 -22.86 2.61 -24.78
C LYS A 864 -21.79 1.73 -24.09
N LYS A 865 -21.25 0.78 -24.85
CA LYS A 865 -20.14 -0.11 -24.42
C LYS A 865 -18.80 0.62 -24.41
N GLY A 866 -18.23 0.86 -23.23
CA GLY A 866 -16.86 1.40 -23.11
C GLY A 866 -16.48 1.79 -21.69
N LYS A 867 -15.19 2.06 -21.45
CA LYS A 867 -14.75 2.80 -20.25
C LYS A 867 -14.88 4.29 -20.51
N ILE A 868 -15.42 5.02 -19.55
CA ILE A 868 -15.46 6.49 -19.56
C ILE A 868 -14.03 7.05 -19.57
N THR A 869 -13.78 7.93 -20.53
CA THR A 869 -12.73 8.96 -20.51
C THR A 869 -13.50 10.28 -20.49
N PRO A 870 -13.18 11.26 -19.62
CA PRO A 870 -13.86 12.56 -19.62
C PRO A 870 -13.80 13.22 -21.00
N ILE A 871 -12.59 13.33 -21.56
CA ILE A 871 -12.32 13.80 -22.92
C ILE A 871 -11.33 12.86 -23.60
N ALA A 872 -11.53 12.64 -24.91
CA ALA A 872 -10.62 11.85 -25.73
C ALA A 872 -9.27 12.57 -25.95
N VAL A 873 -8.17 11.96 -25.47
CA VAL A 873 -6.81 12.40 -25.82
C VAL A 873 -6.46 11.84 -27.20
N LEU A 874 -6.41 12.72 -28.19
CA LEU A 874 -5.98 12.42 -29.55
C LEU A 874 -4.44 12.34 -29.60
N ARG A 875 -3.89 11.49 -30.46
CA ARG A 875 -2.46 11.47 -30.76
C ARG A 875 -2.18 12.12 -32.11
N ASN A 876 -0.95 12.59 -32.29
CA ASN A 876 -0.48 13.23 -33.53
C ASN A 876 -0.77 12.37 -34.78
N GLY A 877 -1.27 13.01 -35.84
CA GLY A 877 -1.55 12.38 -37.14
C GLY A 877 -2.73 11.38 -37.15
N SER A 878 -2.82 10.53 -38.17
CA SER A 878 -3.94 9.59 -38.44
C SER A 878 -4.03 8.37 -37.48
N CYS A 879 -3.78 8.54 -36.19
CA CYS A 879 -3.37 7.43 -35.31
C CYS A 879 -4.48 6.40 -34.93
N PHE A 880 -4.62 5.35 -35.76
CA PHE A 880 -4.73 3.98 -35.24
C PHE A 880 -3.61 3.12 -35.84
N LYS A 881 -2.47 3.05 -35.14
CA LYS A 881 -1.18 2.49 -35.62
C LYS A 881 -0.56 3.24 -36.81
N ASN A 882 -0.73 4.56 -36.90
CA ASN A 882 -0.20 5.43 -37.96
C ASN A 882 -0.49 4.92 -39.38
N LYS A 883 -1.66 4.34 -39.59
CA LYS A 883 -2.11 3.88 -40.91
C LYS A 883 -2.85 5.01 -41.63
N PRO A 884 -2.68 5.16 -42.96
CA PRO A 884 -3.57 5.99 -43.77
C PRO A 884 -5.03 5.55 -43.59
N LEU A 885 -5.93 6.51 -43.32
CA LEU A 885 -7.35 6.28 -43.11
C LEU A 885 -8.14 6.86 -44.27
N SER A 886 -9.05 6.09 -44.87
CA SER A 886 -10.04 6.63 -45.79
C SER A 886 -11.18 7.26 -44.95
N PRO A 887 -11.53 8.55 -45.16
CA PRO A 887 -12.55 9.22 -44.37
C PRO A 887 -13.94 8.66 -44.65
N PHE A 888 -14.22 8.22 -45.89
CA PHE A 888 -15.47 7.56 -46.27
C PHE A 888 -15.27 6.57 -47.44
N PRO A 889 -16.11 5.52 -47.56
CA PRO A 889 -15.93 4.46 -48.55
C PRO A 889 -15.84 5.00 -49.99
N GLY A 890 -14.76 4.65 -50.69
CA GLY A 890 -14.51 5.07 -52.08
C GLY A 890 -13.54 6.24 -52.26
N PHE A 891 -13.03 6.83 -51.17
CA PHE A 891 -12.05 7.93 -51.22
C PHE A 891 -10.61 7.50 -50.92
N ASP A 892 -9.65 8.19 -51.54
CA ASP A 892 -8.19 8.06 -51.32
C ASP A 892 -7.88 8.01 -49.81
N LYS A 893 -6.86 7.23 -49.43
CA LYS A 893 -6.50 7.10 -48.01
C LYS A 893 -5.70 8.32 -47.57
N VAL A 894 -6.05 8.93 -46.45
CA VAL A 894 -5.39 10.15 -45.96
C VAL A 894 -4.41 9.85 -44.83
N LEU A 895 -3.22 10.45 -44.91
CA LEU A 895 -2.20 10.46 -43.87
C LEU A 895 -1.98 11.90 -43.38
N LEU A 896 -2.41 12.18 -42.16
CA LEU A 896 -2.19 13.45 -41.44
C LEU A 896 -0.85 13.44 -40.72
N ASN A 897 -0.22 14.61 -40.63
CA ASN A 897 0.94 14.88 -39.78
C ASN A 897 0.87 16.29 -39.15
N ASN A 898 1.62 16.53 -38.08
CA ASN A 898 1.76 17.83 -37.39
C ASN A 898 0.45 18.42 -36.83
N THR A 899 -0.41 17.58 -36.25
CA THR A 899 -1.78 17.96 -35.83
C THR A 899 -1.89 18.68 -34.48
N CYS A 900 -0.77 18.90 -33.78
CA CYS A 900 -0.75 19.36 -32.38
C CYS A 900 -1.45 20.72 -32.15
N SER A 901 -1.46 21.63 -33.13
CA SER A 901 -2.20 22.90 -33.06
C SER A 901 -3.71 22.65 -33.02
N ALA A 902 -4.23 21.88 -33.97
CA ALA A 902 -5.64 21.51 -34.04
C ALA A 902 -6.09 20.70 -32.81
N ASP A 903 -5.29 19.70 -32.40
CA ASP A 903 -5.58 18.86 -31.24
C ASP A 903 -5.64 19.66 -29.94
N SER A 904 -4.79 20.70 -29.81
CA SER A 904 -4.81 21.61 -28.67
C SER A 904 -6.09 22.44 -28.63
N VAL A 905 -6.51 23.05 -29.75
CA VAL A 905 -7.76 23.80 -29.86
C VAL A 905 -8.96 22.90 -29.54
N LEU A 906 -9.08 21.75 -30.20
CA LEU A 906 -10.19 20.81 -30.02
C LEU A 906 -10.27 20.26 -28.59
N SER A 907 -9.13 20.03 -27.93
CA SER A 907 -9.10 19.62 -26.52
C SER A 907 -9.63 20.70 -25.57
N ILE A 908 -9.26 21.97 -25.79
CA ILE A 908 -9.77 23.09 -24.97
C ILE A 908 -11.27 23.27 -25.19
N LEU A 909 -11.74 23.25 -26.44
CA LEU A 909 -13.17 23.34 -26.76
C LEU A 909 -13.97 22.19 -26.10
N ALA A 910 -13.42 20.98 -26.05
CA ALA A 910 -14.04 19.85 -25.36
C ALA A 910 -14.09 20.05 -23.84
N VAL A 911 -13.06 20.64 -23.21
CA VAL A 911 -13.10 21.00 -21.77
C VAL A 911 -14.09 22.12 -21.53
N SER A 912 -14.11 23.16 -22.36
CA SER A 912 -15.08 24.25 -22.32
C SER A 912 -16.51 23.73 -22.33
N ALA A 913 -16.82 22.81 -23.24
CA ALA A 913 -18.13 22.18 -23.37
C ALA A 913 -18.43 21.10 -22.29
N GLU A 914 -17.42 20.61 -21.57
CA GLU A 914 -17.62 19.78 -20.37
C GLU A 914 -17.98 20.65 -19.15
N GLU A 915 -17.26 21.76 -18.96
CA GLU A 915 -17.28 22.69 -17.81
C GLU A 915 -18.27 23.86 -17.92
N SER A 916 -18.98 24.03 -19.04
CA SER A 916 -20.06 25.01 -19.22
C SER A 916 -21.26 24.32 -19.88
N ASN A 917 -22.47 24.64 -19.42
CA ASN A 917 -23.70 24.11 -20.03
C ASN A 917 -24.19 25.01 -21.17
N SER A 918 -24.17 26.34 -21.01
CA SER A 918 -24.43 27.32 -22.08
C SER A 918 -23.58 27.04 -23.32
N TYR A 919 -22.27 26.86 -23.14
CA TYR A 919 -21.36 26.56 -24.26
C TYR A 919 -21.60 25.17 -24.88
N TYR A 920 -22.04 24.19 -24.09
CA TYR A 920 -22.44 22.88 -24.62
C TYR A 920 -23.69 22.98 -25.51
N HIS A 921 -24.68 23.79 -25.10
CA HIS A 921 -25.87 24.06 -25.91
C HIS A 921 -25.54 24.86 -27.18
N PHE A 922 -24.68 25.88 -27.10
CA PHE A 922 -24.15 26.59 -28.27
C PHE A 922 -23.51 25.63 -29.29
N LEU A 923 -22.70 24.66 -28.86
CA LEU A 923 -22.15 23.64 -29.76
C LEU A 923 -23.21 22.67 -30.31
N LEU A 924 -24.28 22.37 -29.56
CA LEU A 924 -25.39 21.55 -30.06
C LEU A 924 -26.16 22.27 -31.18
N GLU A 925 -26.42 23.58 -31.03
CA GLU A 925 -27.05 24.41 -32.06
C GLU A 925 -26.18 24.50 -33.32
N ASN A 926 -24.87 24.77 -33.16
CA ASN A 926 -23.93 24.75 -34.29
C ASN A 926 -23.87 23.37 -34.97
N LYS A 927 -23.98 22.27 -34.19
CA LYS A 927 -24.08 20.91 -34.74
C LYS A 927 -25.36 20.69 -35.56
N THR A 928 -26.52 21.22 -35.16
CA THR A 928 -27.74 21.12 -35.98
C THR A 928 -27.63 21.94 -37.28
N GLN A 929 -26.78 22.96 -37.29
CA GLN A 929 -26.37 23.73 -38.48
C GLN A 929 -25.24 23.05 -39.30
N ASN A 930 -24.95 21.76 -39.05
CA ASN A 930 -23.91 20.96 -39.72
C ASN A 930 -22.45 21.41 -39.50
N ASN A 931 -22.16 22.21 -38.46
CA ASN A 931 -20.79 22.58 -38.12
C ASN A 931 -19.95 21.34 -37.72
N GLN A 932 -18.87 21.09 -38.46
CA GLN A 932 -18.03 19.90 -38.30
C GLN A 932 -17.16 19.97 -37.03
N THR A 933 -16.63 21.15 -36.68
CA THR A 933 -15.85 21.34 -35.45
C THR A 933 -16.69 21.09 -34.20
N ALA A 934 -17.89 21.67 -34.13
CA ALA A 934 -18.83 21.45 -33.02
C ALA A 934 -19.24 19.97 -32.91
N THR A 935 -19.54 19.32 -34.06
CA THR A 935 -19.84 17.89 -34.11
C THR A 935 -18.68 17.04 -33.57
N PHE A 936 -17.45 17.35 -33.96
CA PHE A 936 -16.25 16.64 -33.53
C PHE A 936 -15.95 16.83 -32.03
N VAL A 937 -15.99 18.08 -31.55
CA VAL A 937 -15.78 18.43 -30.13
C VAL A 937 -16.78 17.69 -29.23
N LEU A 938 -18.06 17.68 -29.59
CA LEU A 938 -19.09 16.94 -28.86
C LEU A 938 -18.83 15.42 -28.86
N ASN A 939 -18.28 14.87 -29.94
CA ASN A 939 -17.91 13.45 -30.02
C ASN A 939 -16.70 13.09 -29.12
N MET A 940 -15.82 14.04 -28.78
CA MET A 940 -14.68 13.81 -27.88
C MET A 940 -15.10 13.58 -26.41
N ILE A 941 -16.24 14.12 -25.98
CA ILE A 941 -16.72 14.06 -24.59
C ILE A 941 -17.23 12.66 -24.23
N GLY A 942 -16.83 12.15 -23.06
CA GLY A 942 -17.25 10.85 -22.51
C GLY A 942 -16.69 9.61 -23.22
N ASN A 943 -16.06 9.78 -24.38
CA ASN A 943 -15.70 8.72 -25.32
C ASN A 943 -14.19 8.40 -25.31
N LYS A 944 -13.81 7.35 -26.03
CA LYS A 944 -12.41 7.01 -26.28
C LYS A 944 -12.06 7.32 -27.73
N PRO A 945 -10.79 7.67 -28.03
CA PRO A 945 -10.30 7.67 -29.40
C PRO A 945 -10.60 6.33 -30.06
N SER A 946 -11.51 6.35 -31.04
CA SER A 946 -11.93 5.23 -31.86
C SER A 946 -11.41 5.41 -33.29
N ILE A 947 -11.40 4.36 -34.10
CA ILE A 947 -11.00 4.50 -35.51
C ILE A 947 -11.90 5.48 -36.26
N ASP A 948 -13.19 5.53 -35.90
CA ASP A 948 -14.17 6.44 -36.49
C ASP A 948 -13.93 7.88 -36.06
N MET A 949 -13.60 8.15 -34.79
CA MET A 949 -13.16 9.48 -34.35
C MET A 949 -11.89 9.94 -35.11
N TYR A 950 -10.95 9.05 -35.41
CA TYR A 950 -9.81 9.42 -36.28
C TYR A 950 -10.20 9.63 -37.75
N ARG A 951 -11.31 9.04 -38.24
CA ARG A 951 -11.87 9.35 -39.58
C ARG A 951 -12.56 10.70 -39.59
N ASP A 952 -13.40 10.99 -38.60
CA ASP A 952 -14.08 12.28 -38.44
C ASP A 952 -13.06 13.43 -38.38
N ARG A 953 -11.94 13.22 -37.67
CA ARG A 953 -10.82 14.16 -37.59
C ARG A 953 -10.08 14.33 -38.93
N VAL A 954 -9.86 13.23 -39.66
CA VAL A 954 -9.31 13.28 -41.02
C VAL A 954 -10.22 14.09 -41.94
N TYR A 955 -11.54 13.86 -41.87
CA TYR A 955 -12.52 14.60 -42.64
C TYR A 955 -12.48 16.10 -42.31
N LEU A 956 -12.61 16.46 -41.03
CA LEU A 956 -12.51 17.84 -40.54
C LEU A 956 -11.23 18.54 -41.03
N LEU A 957 -10.06 17.96 -40.79
CA LEU A 957 -8.80 18.59 -41.17
C LEU A 957 -8.57 18.60 -42.69
N SER A 958 -9.16 17.68 -43.46
CA SER A 958 -9.10 17.71 -44.93
C SER A 958 -9.94 18.82 -45.57
N MET A 959 -10.97 19.33 -44.88
CA MET A 959 -11.71 20.52 -45.32
C MET A 959 -10.96 21.82 -45.03
N VAL A 960 -10.09 21.80 -44.02
CA VAL A 960 -9.52 22.98 -43.37
C VAL A 960 -8.06 23.24 -43.76
N CYS A 961 -7.31 22.20 -44.12
CA CYS A 961 -5.92 22.29 -44.57
C CYS A 961 -5.80 22.15 -46.09
N THR A 962 -5.00 22.99 -46.73
CA THR A 962 -4.91 23.10 -48.21
C THR A 962 -3.68 22.42 -48.83
N LEU A 963 -2.71 21.97 -48.03
CA LEU A 963 -1.46 21.38 -48.49
C LEU A 963 -1.59 19.86 -48.69
N ASN A 964 -1.96 19.47 -49.91
CA ASN A 964 -2.19 18.07 -50.30
C ASN A 964 -1.10 17.56 -51.26
N ASN A 965 -0.28 16.60 -50.80
CA ASN A 965 0.68 15.89 -51.65
C ASN A 965 0.22 14.45 -51.89
N LYS A 966 0.18 13.98 -53.15
CA LYS A 966 -0.07 12.55 -53.43
C LYS A 966 1.18 11.72 -53.21
N LEU A 967 1.07 10.67 -52.40
CA LEU A 967 2.07 9.63 -52.19
C LEU A 967 1.78 8.39 -53.07
N ILE A 968 2.74 7.48 -53.12
CA ILE A 968 2.61 6.21 -53.86
C ILE A 968 1.46 5.36 -53.27
N GLY A 969 0.56 4.88 -54.13
CA GLY A 969 -0.51 3.93 -53.77
C GLY A 969 -1.81 4.56 -53.28
N ASP A 970 -2.26 5.62 -53.95
CA ASP A 970 -3.55 6.32 -53.70
C ASP A 970 -3.71 6.80 -52.25
N ILE A 971 -2.61 7.35 -51.72
CA ILE A 971 -2.53 7.97 -50.40
C ILE A 971 -2.31 9.47 -50.57
N THR A 972 -3.23 10.27 -50.02
CA THR A 972 -3.07 11.72 -49.88
C THR A 972 -2.37 12.02 -48.55
N TYR A 973 -1.21 12.66 -48.60
CA TYR A 973 -0.54 13.23 -47.43
C TYR A 973 -1.01 14.67 -47.23
N ILE A 974 -1.48 14.97 -46.02
CA ILE A 974 -1.88 16.31 -45.61
C ILE A 974 -1.00 16.71 -44.44
N ASP A 975 -0.20 17.75 -44.64
CA ASP A 975 0.54 18.37 -43.56
C ASP A 975 -0.33 19.43 -42.89
N THR A 976 -0.62 19.26 -41.60
CA THR A 976 -1.47 20.19 -40.83
C THR A 976 -0.64 21.18 -40.00
N MET A 977 0.66 21.28 -40.28
CA MET A 977 1.56 22.25 -39.65
C MET A 977 1.07 23.68 -39.87
N ASP A 978 0.71 24.34 -38.76
CA ASP A 978 0.09 25.66 -38.76
C ASP A 978 0.32 26.35 -37.40
N THR A 979 0.20 27.68 -37.34
CA THR A 979 0.21 28.37 -36.04
C THR A 979 -1.09 28.10 -35.29
N ALA A 980 -1.07 28.19 -33.95
CA ALA A 980 -2.28 27.99 -33.16
C ALA A 980 -3.38 29.01 -33.52
N GLN A 981 -3.02 30.27 -33.79
CA GLN A 981 -3.97 31.32 -34.20
C GLN A 981 -4.63 31.00 -35.56
N SER A 982 -3.84 30.72 -36.60
CA SER A 982 -4.36 30.40 -37.95
C SER A 982 -5.21 29.12 -37.94
N MET A 983 -4.79 28.08 -37.20
CA MET A 983 -5.58 26.87 -37.01
C MET A 983 -6.90 27.13 -36.24
N THR A 984 -6.92 28.08 -35.31
CA THR A 984 -8.13 28.44 -34.56
C THR A 984 -9.12 29.19 -35.45
N GLU A 985 -8.67 30.19 -36.22
CA GLU A 985 -9.51 30.91 -37.21
C GLU A 985 -10.14 29.95 -38.21
N LYS A 986 -9.36 28.94 -38.63
CA LYS A 986 -9.77 27.87 -39.54
C LYS A 986 -10.79 26.89 -38.96
N LEU A 987 -10.68 26.53 -37.68
CA LEU A 987 -11.61 25.60 -37.03
C LEU A 987 -12.90 26.27 -36.55
N LEU A 988 -12.88 27.59 -36.34
CA LEU A 988 -13.98 28.37 -35.77
C LEU A 988 -14.50 29.46 -36.73
N ASP A 989 -14.34 29.26 -38.04
CA ASP A 989 -14.74 30.20 -39.11
C ASP A 989 -16.17 30.76 -38.99
N THR A 990 -17.06 29.91 -38.49
CA THR A 990 -18.51 30.10 -38.31
C THR A 990 -18.91 30.28 -36.84
N MET A 991 -17.95 30.25 -35.92
CA MET A 991 -18.14 30.45 -34.48
C MET A 991 -17.19 31.57 -33.99
N PRO A 992 -17.50 32.86 -34.25
CA PRO A 992 -16.61 33.97 -33.89
C PRO A 992 -16.60 34.29 -32.39
N SER A 993 -15.51 34.91 -31.93
CA SER A 993 -15.40 35.50 -30.59
C SER A 993 -16.13 36.85 -30.48
N TYR A 994 -16.19 37.62 -31.57
CA TYR A 994 -16.88 38.92 -31.61
C TYR A 994 -17.46 39.22 -32.98
N ILE A 995 -18.51 40.05 -33.01
CA ILE A 995 -19.05 40.65 -34.23
C ILE A 995 -18.79 42.15 -34.16
N ARG A 996 -18.09 42.67 -35.17
CA ARG A 996 -17.80 44.10 -35.33
C ARG A 996 -18.77 44.70 -36.34
N THR A 997 -19.54 45.68 -35.89
CA THR A 997 -20.61 46.32 -36.66
C THR A 997 -20.30 47.79 -36.84
N HIS A 998 -20.21 48.24 -38.10
CA HIS A 998 -19.97 49.64 -38.45
C HIS A 998 -21.25 50.27 -39.02
N ARG A 999 -21.93 51.13 -38.26
CA ARG A 999 -23.17 51.80 -38.68
C ARG A 999 -22.92 53.25 -39.04
N CYS A 1000 -23.35 53.69 -40.23
CA CYS A 1000 -23.36 55.10 -40.57
C CYS A 1000 -24.61 55.79 -40.03
N SER A 1001 -24.47 57.00 -39.48
CA SER A 1001 -25.62 57.82 -39.09
C SER A 1001 -26.45 58.31 -40.28
N ASN A 1002 -25.96 58.15 -41.52
CA ASN A 1002 -26.74 58.33 -42.74
C ASN A 1002 -27.36 57.02 -43.24
N MET A 1003 -28.69 56.89 -43.10
CA MET A 1003 -29.44 55.73 -43.60
C MET A 1003 -29.52 55.64 -45.13
N THR A 1004 -29.13 56.69 -45.88
CA THR A 1004 -29.00 56.65 -47.36
C THR A 1004 -27.55 56.53 -47.83
N CYS A 1005 -26.62 56.19 -46.93
CA CYS A 1005 -25.26 55.81 -47.29
C CYS A 1005 -25.27 54.58 -48.21
N PHE A 1006 -24.26 54.45 -49.09
CA PHE A 1006 -24.11 53.28 -49.97
C PHE A 1006 -23.89 51.98 -49.18
N GLU A 1007 -23.24 52.07 -48.01
CA GLU A 1007 -22.99 50.96 -47.09
C GLU A 1007 -23.47 51.36 -45.68
N PRO A 1008 -24.79 51.37 -45.39
CA PRO A 1008 -25.30 51.93 -44.13
C PRO A 1008 -24.86 51.11 -42.90
N GLU A 1009 -24.68 49.80 -43.06
CA GLU A 1009 -24.20 48.88 -42.02
C GLU A 1009 -23.23 47.85 -42.65
N ILE A 1010 -22.11 47.59 -41.97
CA ILE A 1010 -21.11 46.59 -42.36
C ILE A 1010 -20.79 45.73 -41.13
N THR A 1011 -20.95 44.42 -41.24
CA THR A 1011 -20.68 43.45 -40.16
C THR A 1011 -19.50 42.54 -40.53
N ASN A 1012 -18.53 42.43 -39.63
CA ASN A 1012 -17.36 41.58 -39.77
C ASN A 1012 -17.20 40.68 -38.53
N ASN A 1013 -17.03 39.39 -38.75
CA ASN A 1013 -16.80 38.40 -37.70
C ASN A 1013 -15.30 38.35 -37.35
N GLY A 1014 -14.97 38.25 -36.06
CA GLY A 1014 -13.60 38.07 -35.59
C GLY A 1014 -13.48 36.91 -34.62
N ILE A 1015 -12.48 36.05 -34.83
CA ILE A 1015 -12.36 34.77 -34.14
C ILE A 1015 -11.29 34.82 -33.06
N VAL A 1016 -10.15 35.46 -33.34
CA VAL A 1016 -9.01 35.62 -32.42
C VAL A 1016 -8.70 37.11 -32.25
N ILE A 1017 -8.48 37.54 -31.01
CA ILE A 1017 -8.02 38.90 -30.68
C ILE A 1017 -6.52 38.84 -30.37
N SER A 1018 -5.68 39.49 -31.18
CA SER A 1018 -4.23 39.53 -30.94
C SER A 1018 -3.82 40.72 -30.07
N PHE A 1019 -3.19 40.46 -28.93
CA PHE A 1019 -2.63 41.49 -28.04
C PHE A 1019 -1.12 41.39 -27.89
N ASN A 1020 -0.47 42.54 -27.66
CA ASN A 1020 0.97 42.66 -27.53
C ASN A 1020 1.39 42.60 -26.06
N ALA A 1021 2.26 41.65 -25.70
CA ALA A 1021 2.79 41.46 -24.33
C ALA A 1021 4.26 41.90 -24.25
N PHE A 1022 4.50 43.14 -23.86
CA PHE A 1022 5.86 43.70 -23.74
C PHE A 1022 6.62 43.03 -22.57
N ASP A 1023 7.78 42.45 -22.85
CA ASP A 1023 8.52 41.57 -21.92
C ASP A 1023 7.67 40.45 -21.27
N GLY A 1024 6.65 39.95 -22.00
CA GLY A 1024 5.73 38.94 -21.48
C GLY A 1024 4.78 39.44 -20.39
N LYS A 1025 4.64 40.77 -20.23
CA LYS A 1025 3.67 41.42 -19.34
C LYS A 1025 2.55 42.05 -20.17
N ILE A 1026 1.32 41.83 -19.73
CA ILE A 1026 0.10 42.41 -20.32
C ILE A 1026 -0.99 42.39 -19.25
N ASP A 1027 -1.81 43.45 -19.19
CA ASP A 1027 -3.08 43.45 -18.49
C ASP A 1027 -4.19 43.13 -19.48
N ILE A 1028 -4.66 41.87 -19.46
CA ILE A 1028 -5.69 41.36 -20.37
C ILE A 1028 -7.00 42.15 -20.21
N GLN A 1029 -7.39 42.45 -18.97
CA GLN A 1029 -8.68 43.13 -18.71
C GLN A 1029 -8.65 44.56 -19.24
N LYS A 1030 -7.52 45.27 -19.05
CA LYS A 1030 -7.34 46.60 -19.63
C LYS A 1030 -7.38 46.58 -21.17
N GLN A 1031 -6.67 45.64 -21.81
CA GLN A 1031 -6.65 45.54 -23.28
C GLN A 1031 -8.01 45.17 -23.87
N LEU A 1032 -8.79 44.32 -23.19
CA LEU A 1032 -10.18 44.03 -23.58
C LEU A 1032 -11.08 45.27 -23.46
N ASN A 1033 -10.99 46.02 -22.35
CA ASN A 1033 -11.77 47.24 -22.17
C ASN A 1033 -11.48 48.27 -23.26
N GLU A 1034 -10.22 48.41 -23.68
CA GLU A 1034 -9.81 49.27 -24.79
C GLU A 1034 -10.30 48.74 -26.16
N PHE A 1035 -10.26 47.41 -26.38
CA PHE A 1035 -10.69 46.79 -27.64
C PHE A 1035 -12.21 46.86 -27.86
N PHE A 1036 -13.01 46.67 -26.81
CA PHE A 1036 -14.48 46.71 -26.89
C PHE A 1036 -15.07 48.12 -26.70
N GLN A 1037 -14.24 49.15 -26.58
CA GLN A 1037 -14.69 50.54 -26.44
C GLN A 1037 -15.37 51.03 -27.74
N HIS A 1038 -16.56 51.62 -27.61
CA HIS A 1038 -17.26 52.28 -28.71
C HIS A 1038 -16.41 53.40 -29.33
N THR A 1039 -16.18 53.36 -30.64
CA THR A 1039 -15.48 54.44 -31.36
C THR A 1039 -16.35 55.01 -32.49
N SER A 1040 -16.20 56.29 -32.78
CA SER A 1040 -16.91 56.96 -33.89
C SER A 1040 -15.89 57.65 -34.80
N ARG A 1041 -16.05 57.51 -36.12
CA ARG A 1041 -15.15 58.05 -37.14
C ARG A 1041 -15.94 58.67 -38.29
N LEU A 1042 -15.29 59.46 -39.14
CA LEU A 1042 -15.93 59.97 -40.36
C LEU A 1042 -16.14 58.84 -41.38
N CYS A 1043 -17.31 58.83 -42.03
CA CYS A 1043 -17.63 57.84 -43.04
C CYS A 1043 -16.86 58.10 -44.35
N VAL A 1044 -16.04 57.12 -44.74
CA VAL A 1044 -15.23 57.13 -45.98
C VAL A 1044 -16.01 56.81 -47.26
N SER A 1045 -17.32 56.54 -47.18
CA SER A 1045 -18.16 56.39 -48.38
C SER A 1045 -18.20 57.70 -49.16
N VAL A 1046 -18.03 57.62 -50.48
CA VAL A 1046 -18.05 58.76 -51.40
C VAL A 1046 -19.28 59.62 -51.14
N ASN A 1047 -19.07 60.93 -50.96
CA ASN A 1047 -20.08 61.96 -50.69
C ASN A 1047 -20.94 61.78 -49.42
N CYS A 1048 -20.57 60.90 -48.46
CA CYS A 1048 -21.39 60.72 -47.25
C CYS A 1048 -21.13 61.78 -46.16
N GLY A 1049 -19.87 62.00 -45.76
CA GLY A 1049 -19.47 63.04 -44.79
C GLY A 1049 -19.97 62.90 -43.34
N GLN A 1050 -20.83 61.93 -43.04
CA GLN A 1050 -21.44 61.72 -41.71
C GLN A 1050 -20.58 60.81 -40.81
N THR A 1051 -20.96 60.70 -39.53
CA THR A 1051 -20.32 59.78 -38.60
C THR A 1051 -20.62 58.31 -38.92
N ARG A 1052 -19.68 57.44 -38.54
CA ARG A 1052 -19.82 55.99 -38.56
C ARG A 1052 -19.32 55.43 -37.24
N ASP A 1053 -20.22 54.79 -36.52
CA ASP A 1053 -19.99 54.21 -35.21
C ASP A 1053 -19.54 52.75 -35.36
N GLU A 1054 -18.53 52.36 -34.59
CA GLU A 1054 -17.98 51.02 -34.49
C GLU A 1054 -18.39 50.41 -33.14
N ILE A 1055 -19.27 49.41 -33.20
CA ILE A 1055 -19.72 48.61 -32.06
C ILE A 1055 -19.12 47.22 -32.20
N ILE A 1056 -18.48 46.73 -31.15
CA ILE A 1056 -17.95 45.36 -31.10
C ILE A 1056 -18.73 44.61 -30.03
N THR A 1057 -19.43 43.55 -30.45
CA THR A 1057 -20.26 42.71 -29.57
C THR A 1057 -19.51 41.40 -29.29
N PRO A 1058 -19.26 41.05 -28.02
CA PRO A 1058 -18.68 39.75 -27.66
C PRO A 1058 -19.70 38.62 -27.85
N MET A 1059 -19.21 37.41 -28.11
CA MET A 1059 -20.00 36.19 -28.34
C MET A 1059 -19.77 35.16 -27.22
N GLU A 1060 -20.28 33.93 -27.34
CA GLU A 1060 -20.19 32.86 -26.33
C GLU A 1060 -18.77 32.48 -25.86
N HIS A 1061 -17.74 32.90 -26.60
CA HIS A 1061 -16.34 32.72 -26.21
C HIS A 1061 -15.48 33.92 -26.65
N ILE A 1062 -14.33 34.07 -26.01
CA ILE A 1062 -13.33 35.08 -26.32
C ILE A 1062 -11.96 34.40 -26.37
N ILE A 1063 -11.36 34.39 -27.56
CA ILE A 1063 -10.04 33.78 -27.79
C ILE A 1063 -9.02 34.89 -28.04
N ILE A 1064 -7.90 34.82 -27.31
CA ILE A 1064 -6.87 35.85 -27.31
C ILE A 1064 -5.53 35.21 -27.70
N GLU A 1065 -4.86 35.75 -28.73
CA GLU A 1065 -3.45 35.47 -29.05
C GLU A 1065 -2.55 36.47 -28.29
N LEU A 1066 -1.48 35.98 -27.67
CA LEU A 1066 -0.47 36.81 -27.00
C LEU A 1066 0.82 36.86 -27.83
N ILE A 1067 1.17 38.05 -28.33
CA ILE A 1067 2.38 38.30 -29.11
C ILE A 1067 3.39 39.01 -28.22
N ALA A 1068 4.47 38.34 -27.81
CA ALA A 1068 5.52 38.99 -27.04
C ALA A 1068 6.43 39.86 -27.93
N ILE A 1069 6.57 41.14 -27.57
CA ILE A 1069 7.35 42.15 -28.31
C ILE A 1069 8.44 42.74 -27.38
N PRO A 1070 9.67 43.04 -27.87
CA PRO A 1070 10.72 43.68 -27.08
C PRO A 1070 10.36 45.12 -26.65
N PRO A 1071 10.83 45.59 -25.48
CA PRO A 1071 10.52 46.94 -24.97
C PRO A 1071 11.11 48.05 -25.84
N ASP A 1072 12.27 47.83 -26.47
CA ASP A 1072 12.90 48.81 -27.38
C ASP A 1072 12.01 49.12 -28.61
N PHE A 1073 11.09 48.22 -28.95
CA PHE A 1073 10.11 48.42 -30.01
C PHE A 1073 9.00 49.39 -29.61
N GLN A 1074 8.61 49.44 -28.33
CA GLN A 1074 7.61 50.39 -27.83
C GLN A 1074 8.09 51.85 -27.96
N ASN A 1075 9.39 52.08 -27.80
CA ASN A 1075 10.00 53.42 -27.88
C ASN A 1075 10.21 53.91 -29.33
N SER A 1076 10.22 53.01 -30.31
CA SER A 1076 10.51 53.32 -31.72
C SER A 1076 9.26 53.42 -32.61
N THR A 1077 8.09 53.01 -32.12
CA THR A 1077 6.82 53.02 -32.89
C THR A 1077 5.82 54.11 -32.48
N TYR A 1078 6.28 55.17 -31.81
CA TYR A 1078 5.48 56.37 -31.53
C TYR A 1078 5.26 57.21 -32.83
N GLY A 1079 4.57 56.63 -33.82
CA GLY A 1079 4.22 57.33 -35.06
C GLY A 1079 3.74 56.48 -36.24
N ASP A 1080 4.10 55.20 -36.32
CA ASP A 1080 3.83 54.38 -37.51
C ASP A 1080 3.20 53.01 -37.17
N THR A 1081 1.97 52.79 -37.64
CA THR A 1081 1.20 51.56 -37.45
C THR A 1081 1.57 50.44 -38.42
N GLN A 1082 2.21 50.74 -39.56
CA GLN A 1082 2.65 49.70 -40.50
C GLN A 1082 3.77 48.85 -39.87
N THR A 1083 4.73 49.50 -39.21
CA THR A 1083 5.89 48.84 -38.59
C THR A 1083 5.48 47.82 -37.52
N ILE A 1084 4.44 48.11 -36.73
CA ILE A 1084 3.92 47.18 -35.71
C ILE A 1084 3.30 45.93 -36.36
N SER A 1085 2.51 46.10 -37.44
CA SER A 1085 1.86 44.99 -38.14
C SER A 1085 2.88 44.04 -38.82
N GLU A 1086 3.98 44.58 -39.35
CA GLU A 1086 5.04 43.78 -39.95
C GLU A 1086 5.88 43.01 -38.91
N VAL A 1087 6.07 43.58 -37.72
CA VAL A 1087 6.74 42.91 -36.59
C VAL A 1087 5.89 41.80 -36.01
N GLN A 1088 4.58 42.03 -35.84
CA GLN A 1088 3.62 41.01 -35.42
C GLN A 1088 3.64 39.78 -36.35
N LYS A 1089 3.92 39.93 -37.65
CA LYS A 1089 4.02 38.83 -38.62
C LYS A 1089 5.32 38.01 -38.53
N ASN A 1090 6.40 38.58 -37.98
CA ASN A 1090 7.73 37.98 -38.04
C ASN A 1090 8.30 37.58 -36.66
N TYR A 1091 7.93 38.29 -35.59
CA TYR A 1091 8.46 38.10 -34.25
C TYR A 1091 7.49 37.35 -33.33
N ALA A 1092 8.02 36.43 -32.53
CA ALA A 1092 7.29 35.77 -31.45
C ALA A 1092 8.25 35.50 -30.29
N GLY A 1093 8.31 36.44 -29.33
CA GLY A 1093 8.97 36.21 -28.05
C GLY A 1093 8.20 35.19 -27.19
N LYS A 1094 8.69 34.95 -25.97
CA LYS A 1094 8.06 34.00 -25.03
C LYS A 1094 7.25 34.71 -23.95
N VAL A 1095 5.98 34.35 -23.78
CA VAL A 1095 5.12 34.81 -22.67
C VAL A 1095 5.14 33.74 -21.57
N LEU A 1096 6.10 33.83 -20.66
CA LEU A 1096 6.37 32.79 -19.66
C LEU A 1096 5.58 32.97 -18.36
N TRP A 1097 4.33 32.50 -18.32
CA TRP A 1097 3.46 32.58 -17.15
C TRP A 1097 3.40 31.27 -16.35
N LYS A 1098 3.19 31.36 -15.04
CA LYS A 1098 2.72 30.21 -14.26
C LYS A 1098 1.22 30.06 -14.47
N LEU A 1099 0.73 28.82 -14.56
CA LEU A 1099 -0.69 28.52 -14.75
C LEU A 1099 -1.59 29.15 -13.67
N GLY A 1100 -1.11 29.28 -12.43
CA GLY A 1100 -1.83 29.93 -11.33
C GLY A 1100 -1.86 31.46 -11.39
N ASP A 1101 -0.94 32.09 -12.12
CA ASP A 1101 -0.79 33.56 -12.19
C ASP A 1101 -1.68 34.16 -13.31
N ILE A 1102 -2.31 33.33 -14.15
CA ILE A 1102 -3.18 33.75 -15.27
C ILE A 1102 -4.55 34.19 -14.74
N ASN A 1103 -5.08 35.32 -15.23
CA ASN A 1103 -6.40 35.80 -14.82
C ASN A 1103 -7.51 34.82 -15.28
N LYS A 1104 -8.25 34.27 -14.31
CA LYS A 1104 -9.28 33.24 -14.52
C LYS A 1104 -10.66 33.78 -14.88
N LYS A 1105 -10.91 35.08 -14.67
CA LYS A 1105 -12.19 35.74 -14.98
C LYS A 1105 -11.98 37.11 -15.63
N ILE A 1106 -12.73 37.39 -16.68
CA ILE A 1106 -12.77 38.70 -17.34
C ILE A 1106 -14.23 39.18 -17.43
N VAL A 1107 -14.41 40.49 -17.60
CA VAL A 1107 -15.72 41.12 -17.79
C VAL A 1107 -15.68 41.98 -19.05
N ILE A 1108 -16.68 41.87 -19.92
CA ILE A 1108 -16.78 42.65 -21.16
C ILE A 1108 -18.23 43.07 -21.32
N ASN A 1109 -18.52 44.37 -21.34
CA ASN A 1109 -19.89 44.92 -21.50
C ASN A 1109 -20.90 44.23 -20.56
N ASP A 1110 -20.56 44.14 -19.27
CA ASP A 1110 -21.27 43.45 -18.18
C ASP A 1110 -21.42 41.92 -18.29
N ASP A 1111 -21.05 41.29 -19.42
CA ASP A 1111 -20.92 39.84 -19.52
C ASP A 1111 -19.67 39.33 -18.79
N HIS A 1112 -19.83 38.25 -18.02
CA HIS A 1112 -18.74 37.56 -17.34
C HIS A 1112 -18.23 36.35 -18.14
N TYR A 1113 -16.91 36.22 -18.27
CA TYR A 1113 -16.28 35.06 -18.91
C TYR A 1113 -15.27 34.39 -17.97
N SER A 1114 -15.12 33.07 -18.12
CA SER A 1114 -14.18 32.25 -17.36
C SER A 1114 -13.14 31.58 -18.26
N LEU A 1115 -11.87 31.57 -17.82
CA LEU A 1115 -10.78 30.88 -18.50
C LEU A 1115 -11.01 29.37 -18.44
N LYS A 1116 -11.04 28.69 -19.59
CA LYS A 1116 -11.16 27.22 -19.67
C LYS A 1116 -9.87 26.54 -20.13
N GLY A 1117 -9.01 27.23 -20.87
CA GLY A 1117 -7.71 26.70 -21.24
C GLY A 1117 -6.79 27.70 -21.90
N ILE A 1118 -5.53 27.28 -22.04
CA ILE A 1118 -4.47 28.01 -22.73
C ILE A 1118 -3.74 27.05 -23.67
N ILE A 1119 -3.27 27.57 -24.81
CA ILE A 1119 -2.34 26.86 -25.69
C ILE A 1119 -0.93 27.39 -25.42
N ALA A 1120 0.00 26.47 -25.20
CA ALA A 1120 1.41 26.79 -25.01
C ALA A 1120 2.28 26.13 -26.09
N PHE A 1121 3.33 26.83 -26.50
CA PHE A 1121 4.23 26.41 -27.57
C PHE A 1121 5.63 26.04 -27.07
N ILE A 1122 6.12 24.88 -27.51
CA ILE A 1122 7.48 24.39 -27.28
C ILE A 1122 8.21 24.38 -28.62
N GLY A 1123 8.85 25.51 -28.94
CA GLY A 1123 9.68 25.69 -30.14
C GLY A 1123 11.18 25.76 -29.84
N SER A 1124 11.97 26.03 -30.89
CA SER A 1124 13.41 26.24 -30.76
C SER A 1124 13.73 27.55 -30.04
N GLY A 1125 15.01 27.80 -29.74
CA GLY A 1125 15.45 28.91 -28.89
C GLY A 1125 15.41 30.32 -29.52
N TRP A 1126 14.74 30.52 -30.66
CA TRP A 1126 14.75 31.77 -31.42
C TRP A 1126 13.38 32.46 -31.36
N ASN A 1127 13.36 33.79 -31.14
CA ASN A 1127 12.13 34.57 -30.94
C ASN A 1127 11.42 34.96 -32.26
N LEU A 1128 11.37 34.06 -33.24
CA LEU A 1128 10.70 34.25 -34.53
C LEU A 1128 9.39 33.45 -34.54
N ARG A 1129 8.37 33.90 -35.29
CA ARG A 1129 7.17 33.06 -35.52
C ARG A 1129 7.60 31.76 -36.21
N GLN A 1130 7.45 30.63 -35.53
CA GLN A 1130 7.80 29.30 -36.02
C GLN A 1130 6.56 28.42 -36.12
N THR A 1131 6.24 27.96 -37.32
CA THR A 1131 5.26 26.86 -37.53
C THR A 1131 5.80 25.50 -37.10
N HIS A 1132 7.11 25.39 -36.91
CA HIS A 1132 7.80 24.15 -36.53
C HIS A 1132 8.05 24.12 -35.02
N GLY A 1133 7.28 23.32 -34.29
CA GLY A 1133 7.42 23.11 -32.85
C GLY A 1133 6.31 22.22 -32.32
N HIS A 1134 6.04 22.26 -31.02
CA HIS A 1134 5.03 21.43 -30.38
C HIS A 1134 4.02 22.26 -29.59
N TYR A 1135 2.74 22.17 -29.97
CA TYR A 1135 1.64 22.81 -29.27
C TYR A 1135 1.05 21.89 -28.21
N ILE A 1136 0.76 22.42 -27.02
CA ILE A 1136 0.15 21.70 -25.91
C ILE A 1136 -0.98 22.53 -25.32
N ALA A 1137 -2.16 21.91 -25.16
CA ALA A 1137 -3.26 22.49 -24.40
C ALA A 1137 -3.11 22.23 -22.89
N TYR A 1138 -3.29 23.29 -22.10
CA TYR A 1138 -3.42 23.23 -20.65
C TYR A 1138 -4.81 23.76 -20.30
N CYS A 1139 -5.67 22.89 -19.78
CA CYS A 1139 -7.07 23.20 -19.53
C CYS A 1139 -7.33 23.30 -18.02
N LEU A 1140 -8.20 24.22 -17.62
CA LEU A 1140 -8.53 24.49 -16.21
C LEU A 1140 -9.86 23.82 -15.84
N ARG A 1141 -9.81 22.94 -14.85
CA ARG A 1141 -11.01 22.38 -14.20
C ARG A 1141 -11.47 23.33 -13.09
N ALA A 1142 -12.53 24.08 -13.35
CA ALA A 1142 -12.94 25.19 -12.49
C ALA A 1142 -13.36 24.73 -11.09
N MET A 1143 -13.96 23.54 -10.98
CA MET A 1143 -14.44 22.99 -9.71
C MET A 1143 -13.35 22.75 -8.64
N ASN A 1144 -12.14 22.34 -9.07
CA ASN A 1144 -11.08 21.88 -8.15
C ASN A 1144 -9.78 22.70 -8.29
N ASP A 1145 -9.79 23.76 -9.11
CA ASP A 1145 -8.61 24.54 -9.52
C ASP A 1145 -7.44 23.67 -10.04
N THR A 1146 -7.73 22.60 -10.77
CA THR A 1146 -6.71 21.66 -11.28
C THR A 1146 -6.47 21.86 -12.77
N TRP A 1147 -5.20 21.97 -13.16
CA TRP A 1147 -4.77 22.06 -14.55
C TRP A 1147 -4.52 20.69 -15.16
N GLU A 1148 -5.14 20.42 -16.30
CA GLU A 1148 -5.00 19.21 -17.09
C GLU A 1148 -4.20 19.49 -18.36
N CYS A 1149 -3.10 18.76 -18.56
CA CYS A 1149 -2.26 18.85 -19.75
C CYS A 1149 -2.68 17.80 -20.79
N TYR A 1150 -3.10 18.28 -21.96
CA TYR A 1150 -3.44 17.52 -23.15
C TYR A 1150 -2.29 17.66 -24.16
N ASP A 1151 -1.47 16.62 -24.24
CA ASP A 1151 -0.27 16.51 -25.08
C ASP A 1151 -0.43 15.28 -25.99
N ASP A 1152 -0.51 15.49 -27.29
CA ASP A 1152 -0.75 14.49 -28.34
C ASP A 1152 0.44 13.52 -28.54
N THR A 1153 1.57 13.76 -27.86
CA THR A 1153 2.66 12.79 -27.72
C THR A 1153 2.48 11.82 -26.54
N LYS A 1154 1.38 11.94 -25.77
CA LYS A 1154 1.11 11.15 -24.55
C LYS A 1154 -0.16 10.30 -24.67
N ASP A 1155 -0.21 9.25 -23.86
CA ASP A 1155 -1.35 8.31 -23.81
C ASP A 1155 -2.42 8.70 -22.78
N THR A 1156 -2.13 9.68 -21.93
CA THR A 1156 -2.96 10.07 -20.78
C THR A 1156 -2.76 11.53 -20.43
N VAL A 1157 -3.85 12.22 -20.10
CA VAL A 1157 -3.85 13.54 -19.47
C VAL A 1157 -2.95 13.55 -18.23
N ILE A 1158 -2.17 14.62 -18.04
CA ILE A 1158 -1.27 14.79 -16.90
C ILE A 1158 -1.71 16.03 -16.10
N VAL A 1159 -1.95 15.87 -14.79
CA VAL A 1159 -2.26 17.02 -13.91
C VAL A 1159 -1.00 17.84 -13.65
N LYS A 1160 -1.13 19.16 -13.71
CA LYS A 1160 -0.06 20.14 -13.46
C LYS A 1160 -0.40 21.00 -12.24
N SER A 1161 0.62 21.53 -11.57
CA SER A 1161 0.44 22.44 -10.44
C SER A 1161 0.32 23.89 -10.91
N ASN A 1162 -0.34 24.74 -10.11
CA ASN A 1162 -0.45 26.19 -10.37
C ASN A 1162 0.91 26.88 -10.53
N ASN A 1163 1.97 26.36 -9.90
CA ASN A 1163 3.34 26.88 -10.03
C ASN A 1163 4.06 26.45 -11.33
N TYR A 1164 3.43 25.65 -12.19
CA TYR A 1164 4.05 25.20 -13.44
C TYR A 1164 4.08 26.33 -14.47
N GLN A 1165 5.28 26.65 -14.98
CA GLN A 1165 5.49 27.72 -15.96
C GLN A 1165 5.41 27.20 -17.39
N VAL A 1166 4.73 27.95 -18.25
CA VAL A 1166 4.45 27.62 -19.65
C VAL A 1166 4.67 28.84 -20.55
N ASN A 1167 5.00 28.62 -21.82
CA ASN A 1167 5.06 29.67 -22.84
C ASN A 1167 3.69 29.83 -23.50
N VAL A 1168 2.88 30.77 -23.01
CA VAL A 1168 1.49 30.97 -23.45
C VAL A 1168 1.44 31.66 -24.81
N GLU A 1169 0.76 31.07 -25.79
CA GLU A 1169 0.45 31.74 -27.06
C GLU A 1169 -1.02 32.11 -27.19
N MET A 1170 -1.94 31.31 -26.62
CA MET A 1170 -3.38 31.60 -26.69
C MET A 1170 -4.12 31.36 -25.37
N LEU A 1171 -5.16 32.15 -25.13
CA LEU A 1171 -6.09 32.04 -24.01
C LEU A 1171 -7.51 31.82 -24.53
N PHE A 1172 -8.29 30.95 -23.88
CA PHE A 1172 -9.68 30.64 -24.22
C PHE A 1172 -10.59 30.94 -23.03
N TYR A 1173 -11.39 31.99 -23.15
CA TYR A 1173 -12.43 32.38 -22.20
C TYR A 1173 -13.82 32.03 -22.73
N ILE A 1174 -14.70 31.53 -21.87
CA ILE A 1174 -16.06 31.11 -22.22
C ILE A 1174 -17.05 31.87 -21.34
N LYS A 1175 -18.16 32.32 -21.93
CA LYS A 1175 -19.24 33.03 -21.21
C LYS A 1175 -19.78 32.15 -20.08
N LEU A 1176 -20.02 32.76 -18.92
CA LEU A 1176 -20.53 32.08 -17.72
C LEU A 1176 -22.05 31.91 -17.77
#